data_AF-A0A7Y2HGY1-F1
#
_entry.id   AF-A0A7Y2HGY1-F1
#
_cell.length_a   1.000
_cell.length_b   1.000
_cell.length_c   1.000
_cell.angle_alpha   90.00
_cell.angle_beta   90.00
_cell.angle_gamma   90.00
#
_symmetry.space_group_name_H-M   'P 1'
#
loop_
_entity.id
_entity.type
_entity.pdbx_description
1 polymer ?
#
loop_
_entity_poly.entity_id
_entity_poly.type
_entity_poly.pdbx_seq_one_letter_code
_entity_poly.pdbx_strand_id
1 'polypeptide(L)'
;MPYRVVKGDVSEVNELVYKYEEEVFDPEDGYSINLASVIGSQVALNYGLFCKEIIFDGMWDQTDIRLITDMMENTSREVLVKKIYEPNAFLLPAAQNLPVMQMNRYTQASLLFVNTTYQEKTLEWGFWKLDHNKHCILSSGGKDSLLSYGLLNEIGKDVYPIYGNESGRHWFTAVNAYRYMKENDPSTARVWLNSDRIFSWMLKQLPFIRKDFATLRADDYPIRMWTVAVFSFGVLPLLRKNGIGRMVIGDEYDSSQRSILHGIHHYNGLYDQSRFFDEVMSRYFIKKGWSVSQFSILRPLSEMLILKILVSRYPLLQHHQTSCHATHEKDGRMIPCGKCEKCRRIIGMLTVLNADPSNCGYAEHQIESGLLDLKSSKVKQLGPDASHLFYMLSQMGIFESNAKAHPEIMHLRFDKERSHIDGIPEDLRQPLFKIYLKYADGAVHRVAKKWQTFDLLKDPEMKAPYSFEAEVPRHKKSMPSKVRKGTSRTKEFLWAHLTWEEAEDKIKEVDTVLLPVGAIEQHGHHLPLDVDSFDAEFLAQKVAEACSDPKPLVLPLVPYGVSYHHDDFPGTISITNESMARFIYDIGMSVARQGIKKIIMINGHGDNAPTLNYAAQMINRDSGIFVCVDTGETSDTDIDPLTDTQNDVHAGEIETSTTLAIRPELVHMDRAVDSTLQFSNRYLNFSSKNHVPWYVQT
;
A
#
# COMPACT_ATOMS: atom_id res chain seq x y z
N MET A 1 -7.88 -6.80 24.97
CA MET A 1 -7.81 -8.20 24.51
C MET A 1 -6.65 -8.88 25.21
N PRO A 2 -6.87 -9.99 25.94
CA PRO A 2 -5.76 -10.76 26.48
C PRO A 2 -4.96 -11.38 25.33
N TYR A 3 -3.64 -11.39 25.44
CA TYR A 3 -2.77 -12.20 24.61
C TYR A 3 -2.02 -13.19 25.49
N ARG A 4 -1.81 -14.39 24.97
CA ARG A 4 -1.07 -15.45 25.64
C ARG A 4 0.16 -15.76 24.82
N VAL A 5 1.31 -15.91 25.48
CA VAL A 5 2.50 -16.44 24.85
C VAL A 5 3.00 -17.66 25.60
N VAL A 6 3.31 -18.71 24.85
CA VAL A 6 3.72 -20.01 25.37
C VAL A 6 5.12 -20.33 24.86
N LYS A 7 6.03 -20.70 25.77
CA LYS A 7 7.41 -21.11 25.46
C LYS A 7 7.77 -22.34 26.29
N GLY A 8 7.84 -23.50 25.64
CA GLY A 8 7.94 -24.77 26.35
C GLY A 8 6.73 -24.93 27.29
N ASP A 9 6.99 -25.18 28.57
CA ASP A 9 5.94 -25.35 29.59
C ASP A 9 5.51 -24.03 30.27
N VAL A 10 6.12 -22.90 29.90
CA VAL A 10 5.81 -21.59 30.50
C VAL A 10 4.79 -20.85 29.64
N SER A 11 3.68 -20.42 30.27
CA SER A 11 2.64 -19.59 29.65
C SER A 11 2.51 -18.28 30.41
N GLU A 12 2.61 -17.17 29.70
CA GLU A 12 2.36 -15.82 30.23
C GLU A 12 1.13 -15.21 29.54
N VAL A 13 0.21 -14.65 30.33
CA VAL A 13 -0.98 -13.95 29.84
C VAL A 13 -0.86 -12.48 30.23
N ASN A 14 -1.07 -11.61 29.26
CA ASN A 14 -1.01 -10.16 29.43
C ASN A 14 -2.17 -9.52 28.66
N GLU A 15 -2.48 -8.27 28.96
CA GLU A 15 -3.54 -7.54 28.26
C GLU A 15 -2.96 -6.56 27.24
N LEU A 16 -3.41 -6.66 25.98
CA LEU A 16 -3.29 -5.60 24.99
C LEU A 16 -4.52 -4.70 25.13
N VAL A 17 -4.30 -3.44 25.46
CA VAL A 17 -5.35 -2.49 25.79
C VAL A 17 -5.26 -1.31 24.84
N TYR A 18 -6.41 -0.96 24.26
CA TYR A 18 -6.68 0.34 23.64
C TYR A 18 -7.80 0.98 24.46
N LYS A 19 -7.51 2.13 25.07
CA LYS A 19 -8.44 2.88 25.90
C LYS A 19 -8.72 4.24 25.29
N TYR A 20 -9.99 4.54 25.15
CA TYR A 20 -10.51 5.75 24.54
C TYR A 20 -11.05 6.68 25.63
N GLU A 21 -11.06 7.98 25.38
CA GLU A 21 -11.64 8.98 26.29
C GLU A 21 -13.17 8.99 26.25
N GLU A 22 -13.75 8.26 25.29
CA GLU A 22 -15.18 8.14 25.06
C GLU A 22 -15.55 6.71 24.63
N GLU A 23 -16.82 6.33 24.78
CA GLU A 23 -17.32 5.03 24.31
C GLU A 23 -17.35 5.00 22.77
N VAL A 24 -16.64 4.04 22.18
CA VAL A 24 -16.50 3.87 20.71
C VAL A 24 -16.79 2.45 20.24
N PHE A 25 -17.05 1.53 21.16
CA PHE A 25 -17.37 0.14 20.89
C PHE A 25 -18.71 -0.23 21.52
N ASP A 26 -19.51 -0.98 20.78
CA ASP A 26 -20.66 -1.70 21.29
C ASP A 26 -20.29 -3.20 21.35
N PRO A 27 -20.20 -3.82 22.54
CA PRO A 27 -19.84 -5.23 22.67
C PRO A 27 -20.92 -6.18 22.11
N GLU A 28 -22.14 -5.69 21.87
CA GLU A 28 -23.20 -6.48 21.29
C GLU A 28 -23.18 -6.46 19.75
N ASP A 29 -22.55 -5.46 19.14
CA ASP A 29 -22.37 -5.28 17.70
C ASP A 29 -21.20 -6.13 17.17
N GLY A 30 -21.52 -7.14 16.33
CA GLY A 30 -20.52 -8.00 15.69
C GLY A 30 -19.50 -7.23 14.87
N TYR A 31 -19.89 -6.08 14.31
CA TYR A 31 -18.97 -5.21 13.61
C TYR A 31 -17.95 -4.55 14.57
N SER A 32 -18.41 -4.05 15.72
CA SER A 32 -17.51 -3.50 16.75
C SER A 32 -16.53 -4.54 17.27
N ILE A 33 -16.98 -5.79 17.44
CA ILE A 33 -16.12 -6.92 17.79
C ILE A 33 -15.06 -7.16 16.70
N ASN A 34 -15.47 -7.26 15.43
CA ASN A 34 -14.54 -7.45 14.31
C ASN A 34 -13.50 -6.32 14.23
N LEU A 35 -13.93 -5.06 14.34
CA LEU A 35 -13.01 -3.92 14.35
C LEU A 35 -12.01 -4.02 15.51
N ALA A 36 -12.47 -4.40 16.71
CA ALA A 36 -11.60 -4.61 17.84
C ALA A 36 -10.61 -5.76 17.61
N SER A 37 -11.05 -6.86 16.97
CA SER A 37 -10.20 -8.01 16.62
C SER A 37 -9.07 -7.59 15.69
N VAL A 38 -9.38 -6.84 14.64
CA VAL A 38 -8.37 -6.33 13.69
C VAL A 38 -7.42 -5.33 14.35
N ILE A 39 -7.89 -4.47 15.26
CA ILE A 39 -7.00 -3.58 16.03
C ILE A 39 -6.01 -4.38 16.90
N GLY A 40 -6.50 -5.43 17.55
CA GLY A 40 -5.69 -6.31 18.39
C GLY A 40 -4.63 -7.11 17.62
N SER A 41 -4.87 -7.44 16.35
CA SER A 41 -3.95 -8.27 15.55
C SER A 41 -2.71 -7.52 15.08
N GLN A 42 -2.76 -6.18 14.93
CA GLN A 42 -1.71 -5.40 14.28
C GLN A 42 -0.32 -5.58 14.91
N VAL A 43 -0.25 -5.74 16.23
CA VAL A 43 1.03 -5.93 16.94
C VAL A 43 1.72 -7.23 16.52
N ALA A 44 0.95 -8.28 16.23
CA ALA A 44 1.46 -9.62 15.91
C ALA A 44 2.19 -9.68 14.55
N LEU A 45 1.90 -8.76 13.61
CA LEU A 45 2.49 -8.75 12.27
C LEU A 45 4.03 -8.61 12.28
N ASN A 46 4.60 -8.05 13.35
CA ASN A 46 6.04 -7.94 13.52
C ASN A 46 6.75 -9.29 13.82
N TYR A 47 6.00 -10.36 14.08
CA TYR A 47 6.54 -11.57 14.73
C TYR A 47 6.37 -12.86 13.93
N GLY A 48 5.92 -12.78 12.67
CA GLY A 48 5.74 -13.93 11.78
C GLY A 48 7.01 -14.77 11.57
N LEU A 49 8.20 -14.18 11.64
CA LEU A 49 9.49 -14.89 11.58
C LEU A 49 9.84 -15.70 12.83
N PHE A 50 9.34 -15.27 14.00
CA PHE A 50 9.88 -15.68 15.30
C PHE A 50 8.95 -16.61 16.08
N CYS A 51 7.78 -16.89 15.53
CA CYS A 51 6.76 -17.75 16.11
C CYS A 51 6.60 -19.01 15.26
N LYS A 52 6.35 -20.16 15.91
CA LYS A 52 5.93 -21.38 15.19
C LYS A 52 4.47 -21.31 14.74
N GLU A 53 3.64 -20.70 15.57
CA GLU A 53 2.21 -20.57 15.37
C GLU A 53 1.76 -19.23 15.96
N ILE A 54 0.83 -18.55 15.28
CA ILE A 54 0.13 -17.37 15.77
C ILE A 54 -1.37 -17.65 15.62
N ILE A 55 -2.07 -17.64 16.75
CA ILE A 55 -3.52 -17.85 16.80
C ILE A 55 -4.22 -16.50 16.99
N PHE A 56 -5.02 -16.12 16.00
CA PHE A 56 -5.89 -14.96 16.01
C PHE A 56 -7.29 -15.39 16.45
N ASP A 57 -7.58 -15.24 17.74
CA ASP A 57 -8.90 -15.53 18.31
C ASP A 57 -9.77 -14.26 18.33
N GLY A 58 -10.83 -14.26 17.53
CA GLY A 58 -11.67 -13.09 17.32
C GLY A 58 -12.67 -13.30 16.19
N MET A 59 -13.29 -12.21 15.78
CA MET A 59 -14.25 -12.22 14.68
C MET A 59 -13.58 -11.70 13.42
N TRP A 60 -13.57 -12.49 12.36
CA TRP A 60 -12.80 -12.22 11.13
C TRP A 60 -13.64 -12.45 9.89
N ASP A 61 -13.48 -11.62 8.88
CA ASP A 61 -13.90 -11.95 7.52
C ASP A 61 -12.70 -12.28 6.61
N GLN A 62 -12.99 -12.66 5.37
CA GLN A 62 -11.97 -13.01 4.38
C GLN A 62 -11.07 -11.82 4.01
N THR A 63 -11.57 -10.59 4.12
CA THR A 63 -10.78 -9.38 3.84
C THR A 63 -9.73 -9.17 4.92
N ASP A 64 -10.11 -9.40 6.19
CA ASP A 64 -9.19 -9.31 7.34
C ASP A 64 -8.09 -10.38 7.27
N ILE A 65 -8.48 -11.63 7.00
CA ILE A 65 -7.56 -12.77 6.94
C ILE A 65 -6.51 -12.54 5.86
N ARG A 66 -6.93 -12.09 4.66
CA ARG A 66 -6.00 -11.77 3.56
C ARG A 66 -5.06 -10.64 3.94
N LEU A 67 -5.59 -9.52 4.46
CA LEU A 67 -4.74 -8.40 4.87
C LEU A 67 -3.67 -8.84 5.88
N ILE A 68 -4.07 -9.56 6.94
CA ILE A 68 -3.16 -9.99 8.00
C ILE A 68 -2.09 -10.95 7.44
N THR A 69 -2.49 -11.88 6.58
CA THR A 69 -1.58 -12.86 5.96
C THR A 69 -0.56 -12.17 5.05
N ASP A 70 -1.03 -11.33 4.12
CA ASP A 70 -0.17 -10.66 3.14
C ASP A 70 0.79 -9.67 3.81
N MET A 71 0.28 -8.91 4.80
CA MET A 71 1.10 -7.92 5.50
C MET A 71 2.07 -8.56 6.49
N MET A 72 1.73 -9.73 7.07
CA MET A 72 2.70 -10.48 7.87
C MET A 72 3.81 -11.07 6.99
N GLU A 73 3.49 -11.51 5.78
CA GLU A 73 4.50 -11.98 4.82
C GLU A 73 5.46 -10.86 4.43
N ASN A 74 4.91 -9.71 4.05
CA ASN A 74 5.72 -8.54 3.76
C ASN A 74 6.57 -8.12 4.97
N THR A 75 5.98 -8.02 6.16
CA THR A 75 6.68 -7.59 7.37
C THR A 75 7.77 -8.58 7.77
N SER A 76 7.52 -9.89 7.64
CA SER A 76 8.53 -10.92 7.92
C SER A 76 9.74 -10.76 7.01
N ARG A 77 9.53 -10.57 5.71
CA ARG A 77 10.62 -10.29 4.76
C ARG A 77 11.38 -9.00 5.11
N GLU A 78 10.67 -7.91 5.39
CA GLU A 78 11.28 -6.63 5.74
C GLU A 78 12.08 -6.70 7.03
N VAL A 79 11.58 -7.39 8.07
CA VAL A 79 12.33 -7.59 9.33
C VAL A 79 13.61 -8.39 9.08
N LEU A 80 13.56 -9.45 8.27
CA LEU A 80 14.75 -10.23 7.95
C LEU A 80 15.80 -9.35 7.25
N VAL A 81 15.40 -8.61 6.21
CA VAL A 81 16.34 -7.80 5.43
C VAL A 81 16.84 -6.61 6.25
N LYS A 82 15.94 -5.78 6.78
CA LYS A 82 16.27 -4.50 7.42
C LYS A 82 16.78 -4.62 8.85
N LYS A 83 16.44 -5.69 9.56
CA LYS A 83 16.81 -5.83 10.98
C LYS A 83 17.81 -6.93 11.24
N ILE A 84 17.97 -7.90 10.33
CA ILE A 84 18.91 -9.00 10.51
C ILE A 84 20.10 -8.89 9.54
N TYR A 85 19.86 -8.67 8.25
CA TYR A 85 20.95 -8.61 7.26
C TYR A 85 21.61 -7.24 7.13
N GLU A 86 20.89 -6.15 7.38
CA GLU A 86 21.48 -4.82 7.51
C GLU A 86 22.11 -4.60 8.89
N PRO A 87 23.12 -3.72 9.01
CA PRO A 87 23.78 -3.45 10.29
C PRO A 87 22.81 -3.01 11.39
N ASN A 88 22.75 -3.79 12.47
CA ASN A 88 21.83 -3.53 13.59
C ASN A 88 22.56 -3.64 14.94
N ALA A 89 22.66 -2.50 15.64
CA ALA A 89 23.39 -2.37 16.91
C ALA A 89 22.77 -3.16 18.09
N PHE A 90 21.53 -3.61 17.94
CA PHE A 90 20.79 -4.35 18.97
C PHE A 90 21.04 -5.87 18.92
N LEU A 91 21.65 -6.38 17.84
CA LEU A 91 21.96 -7.80 17.69
C LEU A 91 23.24 -8.19 18.44
N LEU A 92 23.26 -9.40 18.98
CA LEU A 92 24.49 -10.04 19.45
C LEU A 92 25.43 -10.36 18.26
N PRO A 93 26.76 -10.38 18.44
CA PRO A 93 27.72 -10.57 17.35
C PRO A 93 27.46 -11.83 16.49
N ALA A 94 27.01 -12.92 17.10
CA ALA A 94 26.68 -14.16 16.39
C ALA A 94 25.52 -14.00 15.40
N ALA A 95 24.58 -13.10 15.67
CA ALA A 95 23.43 -12.85 14.82
C ALA A 95 23.68 -11.81 13.72
N GLN A 96 24.80 -11.08 13.78
CA GLN A 96 25.18 -10.09 12.76
C GLN A 96 25.76 -10.73 11.50
N ASN A 97 26.15 -12.01 11.55
CA ASN A 97 26.79 -12.73 10.45
C ASN A 97 26.01 -13.99 10.05
N LEU A 98 24.68 -13.93 10.13
CA LEU A 98 23.84 -15.04 9.70
C LEU A 98 23.97 -15.26 8.19
N PRO A 99 23.98 -16.53 7.72
CA PRO A 99 23.99 -16.79 6.30
C PRO A 99 22.72 -16.23 5.65
N VAL A 100 22.89 -15.67 4.45
CA VAL A 100 21.76 -15.21 3.64
C VAL A 100 20.99 -16.42 3.15
N MET A 101 19.68 -16.42 3.33
CA MET A 101 18.77 -17.41 2.79
C MET A 101 17.64 -16.71 2.02
N GLN A 102 17.50 -17.08 0.75
CA GLN A 102 16.31 -16.77 -0.04
C GLN A 102 15.27 -17.84 0.25
N MET A 103 14.04 -17.42 0.52
CA MET A 103 12.94 -18.30 0.91
C MET A 103 11.74 -18.02 0.01
N ASN A 104 10.99 -19.06 -0.34
CA ASN A 104 9.72 -18.91 -1.08
C ASN A 104 8.67 -18.20 -0.22
N ARG A 105 8.75 -18.36 1.11
CA ARG A 105 7.91 -17.68 2.09
C ARG A 105 8.76 -17.30 3.31
N TYR A 106 8.66 -16.05 3.74
CA TYR A 106 9.39 -15.51 4.87
C TYR A 106 8.67 -15.72 6.19
N THR A 107 7.33 -15.65 6.22
CA THR A 107 6.55 -15.97 7.42
C THR A 107 6.76 -17.43 7.81
N GLN A 108 7.35 -17.65 8.99
CA GLN A 108 7.60 -18.99 9.53
C GLN A 108 6.43 -19.49 10.39
N ALA A 109 5.62 -18.58 10.92
CA ALA A 109 4.45 -18.92 11.72
C ALA A 109 3.33 -19.55 10.88
N SER A 110 2.76 -20.64 11.38
CA SER A 110 1.42 -21.08 10.99
C SER A 110 0.40 -20.08 11.53
N LEU A 111 -0.53 -19.62 10.69
CA LEU A 111 -1.54 -18.63 11.06
C LEU A 111 -2.89 -19.31 11.21
N LEU A 112 -3.48 -19.24 12.39
CA LEU A 112 -4.80 -19.80 12.67
C LEU A 112 -5.75 -18.68 13.04
N PHE A 113 -6.90 -18.63 12.36
CA PHE A 113 -7.99 -17.70 12.67
C PHE A 113 -9.13 -18.49 13.28
N VAL A 114 -9.44 -18.22 14.54
CA VAL A 114 -10.50 -18.90 15.29
C VAL A 114 -11.44 -17.86 15.88
N ASN A 115 -12.67 -18.28 16.17
CA ASN A 115 -13.66 -17.45 16.87
C ASN A 115 -14.21 -18.27 18.04
N THR A 116 -13.46 -18.34 19.14
CA THR A 116 -13.90 -19.13 20.30
C THR A 116 -14.86 -18.37 21.19
N THR A 117 -14.76 -17.03 21.19
CA THR A 117 -15.47 -16.16 22.15
C THR A 117 -16.80 -15.64 21.59
N TYR A 118 -16.91 -15.39 20.27
CA TYR A 118 -18.05 -14.68 19.67
C TYR A 118 -18.82 -15.55 18.67
N GLN A 119 -19.00 -16.84 18.98
CA GLN A 119 -19.64 -17.82 18.07
C GLN A 119 -21.10 -17.48 17.73
N GLU A 120 -21.81 -16.89 18.68
CA GLU A 120 -23.23 -16.51 18.55
C GLU A 120 -23.43 -15.13 17.89
N LYS A 121 -22.34 -14.42 17.54
CA LYS A 121 -22.39 -13.07 16.97
C LYS A 121 -22.30 -13.13 15.45
N THR A 122 -23.07 -12.27 14.77
CA THR A 122 -23.09 -12.17 13.31
C THR A 122 -22.37 -10.92 12.83
N LEU A 123 -21.56 -11.04 11.76
CA LEU A 123 -20.90 -9.91 11.13
C LEU A 123 -21.76 -9.40 9.99
N GLU A 124 -22.42 -8.27 10.17
CA GLU A 124 -23.15 -7.60 9.09
C GLU A 124 -22.24 -6.59 8.39
N TRP A 125 -22.15 -6.69 7.06
CA TRP A 125 -21.39 -5.76 6.25
C TRP A 125 -22.22 -4.52 5.91
N GLY A 126 -21.61 -3.33 5.98
CA GLY A 126 -22.26 -2.07 5.65
C GLY A 126 -21.30 -0.90 5.57
N PHE A 127 -21.78 0.21 4.97
CA PHE A 127 -20.99 1.41 4.81
C PHE A 127 -20.99 2.31 6.03
N TRP A 128 -19.83 2.87 6.37
CA TRP A 128 -19.77 3.97 7.33
C TRP A 128 -20.39 5.24 6.74
N LYS A 129 -21.06 6.00 7.60
CA LYS A 129 -21.53 7.35 7.28
C LYS A 129 -20.38 8.32 7.54
N LEU A 130 -19.70 8.72 6.49
CA LEU A 130 -18.51 9.56 6.57
C LEU A 130 -18.70 10.90 5.88
N ASP A 131 -17.92 11.87 6.32
CA ASP A 131 -17.76 13.18 5.71
C ASP A 131 -16.27 13.37 5.33
N HIS A 132 -16.00 13.54 4.04
CA HIS A 132 -14.64 13.75 3.52
C HIS A 132 -14.13 15.18 3.76
N ASN A 133 -14.95 16.08 4.31
CA ASN A 133 -14.46 17.36 4.87
C ASN A 133 -13.89 17.23 6.28
N LYS A 134 -14.06 16.07 6.93
CA LYS A 134 -13.48 15.76 8.24
C LYS A 134 -12.20 14.95 8.09
N HIS A 135 -11.15 15.42 8.75
CA HIS A 135 -9.81 14.86 8.64
C HIS A 135 -9.25 14.52 10.02
N CYS A 136 -8.92 13.25 10.23
CA CYS A 136 -8.08 12.84 11.35
C CYS A 136 -6.63 13.14 10.99
N ILE A 137 -5.91 13.87 11.84
CA ILE A 137 -4.44 13.88 11.82
C ILE A 137 -3.96 12.80 12.78
N LEU A 138 -3.17 11.84 12.28
CA LEU A 138 -2.48 10.89 13.14
C LEU A 138 -1.34 11.61 13.86
N SER A 139 -1.64 12.20 15.02
CA SER A 139 -0.82 13.22 15.66
C SER A 139 0.31 12.63 16.51
N SER A 140 1.53 13.08 16.26
CA SER A 140 2.75 12.68 17.00
C SER A 140 3.38 13.81 17.82
N GLY A 141 2.96 15.06 17.60
CA GLY A 141 3.62 16.26 18.13
C GLY A 141 4.92 16.64 17.40
N GLY A 142 5.26 15.89 16.35
CA GLY A 142 6.35 16.21 15.44
C GLY A 142 5.97 17.24 14.39
N LYS A 143 6.98 17.70 13.64
CA LYS A 143 6.88 18.76 12.61
C LYS A 143 5.78 18.47 11.58
N ASP A 144 5.69 17.22 11.12
CA ASP A 144 4.73 16.78 10.11
C ASP A 144 3.28 16.92 10.60
N SER A 145 2.94 16.30 11.72
CA SER A 145 1.57 16.34 12.25
C SER A 145 1.12 17.77 12.59
N LEU A 146 2.03 18.59 13.10
CA LEU A 146 1.76 20.00 13.41
C LEU A 146 1.54 20.82 12.15
N LEU A 147 2.36 20.62 11.11
CA LEU A 147 2.17 21.29 9.83
C LEU A 147 0.87 20.86 9.18
N SER A 148 0.56 19.57 9.14
CA SER A 148 -0.69 19.05 8.58
C SER A 148 -1.92 19.62 9.29
N TYR A 149 -1.88 19.70 10.62
CA TYR A 149 -2.91 20.36 11.41
C TYR A 149 -3.09 21.83 11.03
N GLY A 150 -2.00 22.60 10.96
CA GLY A 150 -2.04 24.03 10.61
C GLY A 150 -2.60 24.26 9.19
N LEU A 151 -2.13 23.47 8.22
CA LEU A 151 -2.56 23.56 6.83
C LEU A 151 -4.04 23.26 6.64
N LEU A 152 -4.54 22.15 7.18
CA LEU A 152 -5.94 21.76 7.00
C LEU A 152 -6.91 22.71 7.69
N ASN A 153 -6.56 23.20 8.89
CA ASN A 153 -7.34 24.23 9.57
C ASN A 153 -7.39 25.53 8.75
N GLU A 154 -6.25 25.97 8.20
CA GLU A 154 -6.22 27.22 7.42
C GLU A 154 -7.08 27.15 6.16
N ILE A 155 -7.12 26.01 5.47
CA ILE A 155 -7.96 25.84 4.28
C ILE A 155 -9.42 25.50 4.62
N GLY A 156 -9.81 25.57 5.89
CA GLY A 156 -11.18 25.46 6.36
C GLY A 156 -11.74 24.04 6.40
N LYS A 157 -10.91 23.03 6.69
CA LYS A 157 -11.38 21.66 6.94
C LYS A 157 -11.65 21.39 8.42
N ASP A 158 -12.49 20.41 8.70
CA ASP A 158 -12.78 19.96 10.06
C ASP A 158 -11.66 19.01 10.52
N VAL A 159 -10.76 19.51 11.35
CA VAL A 159 -9.55 18.77 11.75
C VAL A 159 -9.75 18.12 13.13
N TYR A 160 -9.40 16.85 13.22
CA TYR A 160 -9.40 16.06 14.43
C TYR A 160 -7.96 15.60 14.73
N PRO A 161 -7.19 16.30 15.58
CA PRO A 161 -5.88 15.82 15.98
C PRO A 161 -6.05 14.66 16.98
N ILE A 162 -5.73 13.43 16.55
CA ILE A 162 -5.87 12.23 17.36
C ILE A 162 -4.50 11.67 17.73
N TYR A 163 -4.24 11.57 19.03
CA TYR A 163 -2.94 11.20 19.57
C TYR A 163 -2.89 9.75 20.05
N GLY A 164 -1.89 8.99 19.58
CA GLY A 164 -1.52 7.70 20.14
C GLY A 164 -0.68 7.87 21.42
N ASN A 165 -1.24 7.51 22.57
CA ASN A 165 -0.57 7.58 23.87
C ASN A 165 -0.08 6.20 24.29
N GLU A 166 1.12 5.84 23.84
CA GLU A 166 1.81 4.64 24.31
C GLU A 166 2.17 4.74 25.80
N SER A 167 2.22 3.60 26.50
CA SER A 167 2.48 3.59 27.94
C SER A 167 3.91 4.02 28.35
N GLY A 168 4.83 4.02 27.40
CA GLY A 168 6.23 4.37 27.58
C GLY A 168 6.58 5.82 27.27
N ARG A 169 7.89 6.14 27.32
CA ARG A 169 8.41 7.51 27.10
C ARG A 169 8.24 8.02 25.68
N HIS A 170 7.85 7.19 24.72
CA HIS A 170 7.55 7.65 23.37
C HIS A 170 6.45 8.71 23.38
N TRP A 171 5.48 8.61 24.29
CA TRP A 171 4.43 9.61 24.50
C TRP A 171 4.98 11.04 24.73
N PHE A 172 6.18 11.20 25.30
CA PHE A 172 6.73 12.51 25.64
C PHE A 172 6.95 13.41 24.42
N THR A 173 7.11 12.85 23.21
CA THR A 173 7.19 13.64 21.97
C THR A 173 5.88 14.37 21.67
N ALA A 174 4.75 13.80 22.09
CA ALA A 174 3.42 14.32 21.79
C ALA A 174 2.89 15.26 22.89
N VAL A 175 3.36 15.12 24.14
CA VAL A 175 2.75 15.79 25.31
C VAL A 175 2.60 17.30 25.15
N ASN A 176 3.63 18.00 24.67
CA ASN A 176 3.59 19.47 24.52
C ASN A 176 2.47 19.88 23.55
N ALA A 177 2.45 19.27 22.36
CA ALA A 177 1.45 19.53 21.34
C ALA A 177 0.05 19.08 21.78
N TYR A 178 -0.08 17.89 22.39
CA TYR A 178 -1.34 17.37 22.89
C TYR A 178 -1.96 18.30 23.94
N ARG A 179 -1.18 18.79 24.91
CA ARG A 179 -1.70 19.70 25.94
C ARG A 179 -2.20 21.00 25.32
N TYR A 180 -1.42 21.58 24.42
CA TYR A 180 -1.81 22.79 23.70
C TYR A 180 -3.08 22.57 22.87
N MET A 181 -3.15 21.51 22.06
CA MET A 181 -4.33 21.22 21.25
C MET A 181 -5.54 20.87 22.11
N LYS A 182 -5.39 20.10 23.19
CA LYS A 182 -6.51 19.77 24.08
C LYS A 182 -7.14 21.01 24.74
N GLU A 183 -6.34 22.04 24.99
CA GLU A 183 -6.82 23.31 25.53
C GLU A 183 -7.47 24.20 24.46
N ASN A 184 -7.02 24.14 23.21
CA ASN A 184 -7.41 25.08 22.15
C ASN A 184 -8.31 24.50 21.06
N ASP A 185 -8.42 23.18 20.94
CA ASP A 185 -9.21 22.45 19.96
C ASP A 185 -10.01 21.32 20.64
N PRO A 186 -11.34 21.46 20.77
CA PRO A 186 -12.20 20.47 21.42
C PRO A 186 -12.27 19.13 20.67
N SER A 187 -11.88 19.10 19.39
CA SER A 187 -11.83 17.88 18.57
C SER A 187 -10.61 17.01 18.89
N THR A 188 -9.70 17.51 19.74
CA THR A 188 -8.51 16.78 20.17
C THR A 188 -8.87 15.54 20.99
N ALA A 189 -8.50 14.39 20.46
CA ALA A 189 -8.72 13.10 21.08
C ALA A 189 -7.41 12.34 21.31
N ARG A 190 -7.49 11.30 22.13
CA ARG A 190 -6.35 10.46 22.48
C ARG A 190 -6.78 9.01 22.65
N VAL A 191 -5.95 8.11 22.16
CA VAL A 191 -6.08 6.66 22.37
C VAL A 191 -4.90 6.21 23.21
N TRP A 192 -5.14 5.77 24.43
CA TRP A 192 -4.09 5.15 25.25
C TRP A 192 -3.90 3.70 24.84
N LEU A 193 -2.65 3.28 24.62
CA LEU A 193 -2.31 1.94 24.21
C LEU A 193 -1.03 1.44 24.90
N ASN A 194 -0.91 0.12 25.07
CA ASN A 194 0.24 -0.50 25.73
C ASN A 194 1.01 -1.48 24.82
N SER A 195 0.92 -1.30 23.49
CA SER A 195 1.66 -2.07 22.48
C SER A 195 3.16 -2.09 22.74
N ASP A 196 3.72 -1.00 23.26
CA ASP A 196 5.12 -0.86 23.67
C ASP A 196 5.59 -1.91 24.68
N ARG A 197 4.68 -2.39 25.54
CA ARG A 197 4.96 -3.47 26.49
C ARG A 197 5.13 -4.80 25.78
N ILE A 198 4.31 -5.09 24.78
CA ILE A 198 4.43 -6.31 23.96
C ILE A 198 5.73 -6.29 23.18
N PHE A 199 6.04 -5.15 22.56
CA PHE A 199 7.29 -4.99 21.82
C PHE A 199 8.50 -5.24 22.73
N SER A 200 8.53 -4.59 23.91
CA SER A 200 9.59 -4.78 24.90
C SER A 200 9.66 -6.20 25.45
N TRP A 201 8.50 -6.85 25.61
CA TRP A 201 8.41 -8.23 26.06
C TRP A 201 9.01 -9.19 25.04
N MET A 202 8.59 -9.09 23.77
CA MET A 202 9.11 -9.92 22.67
C MET A 202 10.64 -9.81 22.56
N LEU A 203 11.19 -8.59 22.65
CA LEU A 203 12.64 -8.37 22.62
C LEU A 203 13.40 -9.15 23.71
N LYS A 204 12.83 -9.28 24.91
CA LYS A 204 13.46 -10.05 26.01
C LYS A 204 13.53 -11.55 25.70
N GLN A 205 12.58 -12.06 24.90
CA GLN A 205 12.46 -13.47 24.55
C GLN A 205 13.39 -13.89 23.42
N LEU A 206 13.80 -12.95 22.56
CA LEU A 206 14.65 -13.23 21.41
C LEU A 206 16.11 -13.41 21.87
N PRO A 207 16.71 -14.61 21.68
CA PRO A 207 18.02 -14.92 22.24
C PRO A 207 19.16 -14.16 21.54
N PHE A 208 18.92 -13.65 20.34
CA PHE A 208 19.88 -12.90 19.54
C PHE A 208 19.87 -11.39 19.81
N ILE A 209 18.93 -10.90 20.63
CA ILE A 209 18.86 -9.49 21.04
C ILE A 209 19.70 -9.28 22.29
N ARG A 210 20.50 -8.22 22.30
CA ARG A 210 21.30 -7.82 23.46
C ARG A 210 20.42 -7.53 24.67
N LYS A 211 20.84 -7.91 25.88
CA LYS A 211 20.05 -7.70 27.11
C LYS A 211 19.98 -6.23 27.56
N ASP A 212 20.93 -5.41 27.13
CA ASP A 212 20.96 -3.96 27.39
C ASP A 212 20.21 -3.13 26.32
N PHE A 213 19.36 -3.75 25.49
CA PHE A 213 18.66 -3.06 24.40
C PHE A 213 17.91 -1.79 24.84
N ALA A 214 17.39 -1.77 26.08
CA ALA A 214 16.60 -0.65 26.60
C ALA A 214 17.45 0.61 26.91
N THR A 215 18.76 0.47 27.11
CA THR A 215 19.67 1.59 27.40
C THR A 215 20.46 2.04 26.19
N LEU A 216 20.47 1.24 25.11
CA LEU A 216 21.10 1.60 23.85
C LEU A 216 20.42 2.82 23.22
N ARG A 217 21.25 3.76 22.77
CA ARG A 217 20.82 4.95 22.04
C ARG A 217 21.10 4.71 20.56
N ALA A 218 20.08 4.28 19.83
CA ALA A 218 20.07 4.22 18.38
C ALA A 218 18.76 4.85 17.88
N ASP A 219 18.76 5.38 16.66
CA ASP A 219 17.59 6.00 16.03
C ASP A 219 16.63 4.98 15.40
N ASP A 220 16.88 3.69 15.64
CA ASP A 220 16.13 2.58 15.08
C ASP A 220 15.56 1.64 16.17
N TYR A 221 14.51 0.89 15.83
CA TYR A 221 13.96 -0.16 16.66
C TYR A 221 14.67 -1.50 16.42
N PRO A 222 14.82 -2.38 17.43
CA PRO A 222 15.63 -3.57 17.28
C PRO A 222 15.16 -4.56 16.20
N ILE A 223 13.85 -4.83 16.11
CA ILE A 223 13.27 -5.79 15.13
C ILE A 223 11.86 -5.38 14.64
N ARG A 224 11.38 -4.19 15.00
CA ARG A 224 10.00 -3.76 14.73
C ARG A 224 9.94 -2.94 13.44
N MET A 225 8.98 -3.25 12.56
CA MET A 225 8.79 -2.60 11.25
C MET A 225 7.33 -2.22 10.95
N TRP A 226 6.35 -2.76 11.69
CA TRP A 226 4.92 -2.49 11.52
C TRP A 226 4.40 -1.71 12.74
N THR A 227 4.55 -0.39 12.70
CA THR A 227 4.28 0.52 13.84
C THR A 227 3.19 1.53 13.51
N VAL A 228 3.23 2.17 12.33
CA VAL A 228 2.22 3.18 11.93
C VAL A 228 0.84 2.55 11.90
N ALA A 229 0.75 1.33 11.38
CA ALA A 229 -0.48 0.56 11.33
C ALA A 229 -1.14 0.38 12.71
N VAL A 230 -0.35 0.09 13.76
CA VAL A 230 -0.84 -0.07 15.14
C VAL A 230 -1.59 1.19 15.61
N PHE A 231 -1.08 2.38 15.26
CA PHE A 231 -1.73 3.64 15.56
C PHE A 231 -2.91 3.93 14.64
N SER A 232 -2.76 3.73 13.33
CA SER A 232 -3.84 3.99 12.34
C SER A 232 -5.09 3.17 12.63
N PHE A 233 -4.95 1.87 12.92
CA PHE A 233 -6.07 1.02 13.33
C PHE A 233 -6.62 1.45 14.69
N GLY A 234 -5.74 1.83 15.63
CA GLY A 234 -6.14 2.32 16.94
C GLY A 234 -7.03 3.57 16.91
N VAL A 235 -6.97 4.40 15.87
CA VAL A 235 -7.83 5.60 15.76
C VAL A 235 -9.15 5.35 15.04
N LEU A 236 -9.28 4.26 14.27
CA LEU A 236 -10.48 3.96 13.47
C LEU A 236 -11.82 4.02 14.24
N PRO A 237 -11.91 3.57 15.50
CA PRO A 237 -13.17 3.70 16.25
C PRO A 237 -13.60 5.15 16.47
N LEU A 238 -12.65 6.07 16.65
CA LEU A 238 -12.93 7.51 16.76
C LEU A 238 -13.35 8.08 15.40
N LEU A 239 -12.77 7.62 14.29
CA LEU A 239 -13.18 8.01 12.94
C LEU A 239 -14.63 7.58 12.67
N ARG A 240 -14.99 6.32 12.97
CA ARG A 240 -16.36 5.80 12.83
C ARG A 240 -17.34 6.65 13.61
N LYS A 241 -17.05 6.91 14.89
CA LYS A 241 -17.93 7.66 15.79
C LYS A 241 -18.17 9.09 15.33
N ASN A 242 -17.12 9.76 14.86
CA ASN A 242 -17.17 11.17 14.48
C ASN A 242 -17.51 11.39 12.98
N GLY A 243 -17.67 10.30 12.21
CA GLY A 243 -17.96 10.34 10.78
C GLY A 243 -16.80 10.90 9.95
N ILE A 244 -15.56 10.62 10.34
CA ILE A 244 -14.36 11.19 9.72
C ILE A 244 -13.97 10.38 8.48
N GLY A 245 -14.00 11.00 7.31
CA GLY A 245 -13.72 10.33 6.05
C GLY A 245 -12.26 10.17 5.67
N ARG A 246 -11.37 11.03 6.18
CA ARG A 246 -9.97 11.07 5.76
C ARG A 246 -9.02 10.94 6.93
N MET A 247 -8.00 10.10 6.78
CA MET A 247 -6.90 9.94 7.72
C MET A 247 -5.61 10.47 7.09
N VAL A 248 -5.06 11.52 7.67
CA VAL A 248 -3.83 12.15 7.23
C VAL A 248 -2.67 11.67 8.11
N ILE A 249 -1.70 11.02 7.47
CA ILE A 249 -0.47 10.57 8.12
C ILE A 249 0.69 11.54 7.82
N GLY A 250 1.75 11.46 8.62
CA GLY A 250 3.00 12.21 8.37
C GLY A 250 3.71 11.75 7.10
N ASP A 251 4.79 12.43 6.73
CA ASP A 251 5.66 12.02 5.63
C ASP A 251 7.11 11.96 6.11
N GLU A 252 7.61 10.76 6.37
CA GLU A 252 9.02 10.58 6.69
C GLU A 252 9.92 10.66 5.44
N TYR A 253 9.36 11.02 4.27
CA TYR A 253 10.01 11.00 2.94
C TYR A 253 10.76 9.69 2.69
N ASP A 254 10.27 8.61 3.30
CA ASP A 254 10.94 7.34 3.28
C ASP A 254 10.70 6.68 1.91
N SER A 255 11.74 6.05 1.37
CA SER A 255 11.72 5.74 -0.05
C SER A 255 10.66 4.69 -0.38
N SER A 256 9.69 5.03 -1.25
CA SER A 256 8.78 4.07 -1.88
C SER A 256 9.47 3.28 -3.00
N GLN A 257 10.77 3.03 -2.84
CA GLN A 257 11.59 2.31 -3.82
C GLN A 257 11.72 0.86 -3.39
N ARG A 258 11.55 -0.04 -4.35
CA ARG A 258 11.91 -1.44 -4.16
C ARG A 258 13.40 -1.62 -4.45
N SER A 259 14.07 -2.40 -3.63
CA SER A 259 15.49 -2.72 -3.74
C SER A 259 15.71 -4.22 -3.60
N ILE A 260 16.92 -4.66 -3.88
CA ILE A 260 17.33 -6.06 -3.77
C ILE A 260 18.57 -6.12 -2.89
N LEU A 261 18.49 -6.84 -1.77
CA LEU A 261 19.64 -7.13 -0.92
C LEU A 261 19.86 -8.65 -0.93
N HIS A 262 21.04 -9.08 -1.38
CA HIS A 262 21.40 -10.50 -1.51
C HIS A 262 20.37 -11.37 -2.28
N GLY A 263 19.71 -10.79 -3.28
CA GLY A 263 18.66 -11.43 -4.09
C GLY A 263 17.26 -11.43 -3.46
N ILE A 264 17.09 -10.81 -2.29
CA ILE A 264 15.79 -10.65 -1.64
C ILE A 264 15.21 -9.28 -2.01
N HIS A 265 14.05 -9.28 -2.66
CA HIS A 265 13.29 -8.08 -2.95
C HIS A 265 12.70 -7.49 -1.67
N HIS A 266 12.91 -6.21 -1.43
CA HIS A 266 12.41 -5.53 -0.23
C HIS A 266 12.18 -4.04 -0.50
N TYR A 267 11.54 -3.33 0.44
CA TYR A 267 11.38 -1.88 0.37
C TYR A 267 12.64 -1.19 0.91
N ASN A 268 13.17 -0.22 0.16
CA ASN A 268 14.40 0.46 0.56
C ASN A 268 14.22 1.31 1.82
N GLY A 269 13.01 1.83 2.07
CA GLY A 269 12.57 2.44 3.33
C GLY A 269 11.50 1.61 4.05
N LEU A 270 10.90 2.15 5.11
CA LEU A 270 9.84 1.49 5.86
C LEU A 270 8.55 1.37 5.03
N TYR A 271 8.05 0.15 4.86
CA TYR A 271 6.83 -0.09 4.10
C TYR A 271 5.63 0.66 4.67
N ASP A 272 5.43 0.65 6.00
CA ASP A 272 4.31 1.31 6.69
C ASP A 272 4.42 2.85 6.73
N GLN A 273 5.42 3.41 6.05
CA GLN A 273 5.59 4.84 5.78
C GLN A 273 5.58 5.15 4.28
N SER A 274 5.34 4.15 3.42
CA SER A 274 5.36 4.30 1.97
C SER A 274 3.99 4.69 1.40
N ARG A 275 3.97 5.17 0.14
CA ARG A 275 2.72 5.42 -0.60
C ARG A 275 1.91 4.13 -0.79
N PHE A 276 2.60 3.00 -0.95
CA PHE A 276 1.95 1.72 -1.14
C PHE A 276 1.17 1.28 0.10
N PHE A 277 1.67 1.59 1.29
CA PHE A 277 0.92 1.34 2.51
C PHE A 277 -0.37 2.15 2.57
N ASP A 278 -0.33 3.45 2.26
CA ASP A 278 -1.53 4.29 2.17
C ASP A 278 -2.58 3.74 1.20
N GLU A 279 -2.14 3.33 0.01
CA GLU A 279 -3.04 2.74 -0.98
C GLU A 279 -3.61 1.39 -0.54
N VAL A 280 -2.78 0.52 0.06
CA VAL A 280 -3.23 -0.80 0.54
C VAL A 280 -4.22 -0.64 1.69
N MET A 281 -3.96 0.27 2.64
CA MET A 281 -4.89 0.58 3.72
C MET A 281 -6.19 1.17 3.17
N SER A 282 -6.13 2.15 2.27
CA SER A 282 -7.32 2.75 1.66
C SER A 282 -8.17 1.71 0.90
N ARG A 283 -7.53 0.82 0.12
CA ARG A 283 -8.23 -0.29 -0.56
C ARG A 283 -8.88 -1.25 0.43
N TYR A 284 -8.18 -1.57 1.52
CA TYR A 284 -8.72 -2.43 2.58
C TYR A 284 -9.94 -1.77 3.25
N PHE A 285 -9.85 -0.49 3.62
CA PHE A 285 -10.95 0.26 4.22
C PHE A 285 -12.17 0.36 3.30
N ILE A 286 -11.98 0.54 1.98
CA ILE A 286 -13.06 0.50 0.99
C ILE A 286 -13.72 -0.88 0.94
N LYS A 287 -12.93 -1.96 0.82
CA LYS A 287 -13.46 -3.35 0.78
C LYS A 287 -14.27 -3.71 2.01
N LYS A 288 -13.86 -3.18 3.17
CA LYS A 288 -14.57 -3.38 4.43
C LYS A 288 -15.83 -2.51 4.59
N GLY A 289 -16.13 -1.62 3.63
CA GLY A 289 -17.23 -0.66 3.73
C GLY A 289 -16.93 0.55 4.62
N TRP A 290 -15.72 0.61 5.21
CA TRP A 290 -15.33 1.70 6.10
C TRP A 290 -15.12 2.98 5.31
N SER A 291 -14.63 2.87 4.06
CA SER A 291 -14.48 3.97 3.10
C SER A 291 -13.67 5.17 3.63
N VAL A 292 -12.75 4.93 4.56
CA VAL A 292 -11.77 5.92 4.99
C VAL A 292 -10.63 5.97 3.97
N SER A 293 -10.21 7.17 3.59
CA SER A 293 -9.03 7.36 2.73
C SER A 293 -7.82 7.74 3.58
N GLN A 294 -6.75 6.96 3.49
CA GLN A 294 -5.48 7.22 4.15
C GLN A 294 -4.47 7.78 3.16
N PHE A 295 -3.86 8.93 3.47
CA PHE A 295 -2.83 9.56 2.65
C PHE A 295 -1.99 10.56 3.44
N SER A 296 -0.98 11.15 2.81
CA SER A 296 -0.23 12.27 3.35
C SER A 296 -0.30 13.48 2.41
N ILE A 297 -0.60 14.64 2.98
CA ILE A 297 -0.58 15.93 2.27
C ILE A 297 0.82 16.53 2.13
N LEU A 298 1.82 15.90 2.76
CA LEU A 298 3.19 16.40 2.84
C LEU A 298 4.14 15.74 1.83
N ARG A 299 3.71 14.68 1.13
CA ARG A 299 4.51 13.93 0.14
C ARG A 299 5.26 14.79 -0.89
N PRO A 300 4.74 15.93 -1.38
CA PRO A 300 5.49 16.80 -2.29
C PRO A 300 6.60 17.61 -1.63
N LEU A 301 6.68 17.64 -0.30
CA LEU A 301 7.58 18.51 0.46
C LEU A 301 8.81 17.75 0.94
N SER A 302 9.97 18.40 0.94
CA SER A 302 11.12 17.90 1.70
C SER A 302 10.96 18.18 3.18
N GLU A 303 11.74 17.51 4.02
CA GLU A 303 11.76 17.80 5.46
C GLU A 303 12.17 19.25 5.76
N MET A 304 13.07 19.82 4.95
CA MET A 304 13.46 21.22 5.04
C MET A 304 12.28 22.14 4.73
N LEU A 305 11.50 21.82 3.69
CA LEU A 305 10.35 22.62 3.27
C LEU A 305 9.18 22.49 4.25
N ILE A 306 8.94 21.30 4.80
CA ILE A 306 8.00 21.07 5.92
C ILE A 306 8.35 22.00 7.08
N LEU A 307 9.62 21.99 7.53
CA LEU A 307 10.03 22.81 8.65
C LEU A 307 10.00 24.32 8.32
N LYS A 308 10.37 24.72 7.11
CA LYS A 308 10.28 26.11 6.63
C LYS A 308 8.86 26.64 6.69
N ILE A 309 7.87 25.89 6.19
CA ILE A 309 6.46 26.29 6.25
C ILE A 309 5.99 26.33 7.71
N LEU A 310 6.30 25.32 8.51
CA LEU A 310 5.89 25.25 9.92
C LEU A 310 6.42 26.46 10.72
N VAL A 311 7.71 26.75 10.62
CA VAL A 311 8.34 27.90 11.31
C VAL A 311 7.75 29.22 10.82
N SER A 312 7.66 29.40 9.49
CA SER A 312 7.35 30.70 8.90
C SER A 312 5.85 31.04 8.94
N ARG A 313 4.99 30.01 8.89
CA ARG A 313 3.54 30.17 8.80
C ARG A 313 2.82 29.87 10.10
N TYR A 314 3.31 28.91 10.88
CA TYR A 314 2.67 28.45 12.11
C TYR A 314 3.65 28.42 13.30
N PRO A 315 4.30 29.55 13.64
CA PRO A 315 5.32 29.60 14.70
C PRO A 315 4.80 29.16 16.07
N LEU A 316 3.50 29.40 16.37
CA LEU A 316 2.88 28.92 17.60
C LEU A 316 2.84 27.39 17.66
N LEU A 317 2.49 26.72 16.57
CA LEU A 317 2.53 25.25 16.51
C LEU A 317 3.97 24.75 16.61
N GLN A 318 4.91 25.41 15.93
CA GLN A 318 6.32 25.09 15.98
C GLN A 318 6.89 25.14 17.41
N HIS A 319 6.43 26.06 18.25
CA HIS A 319 6.85 26.13 19.66
C HIS A 319 6.57 24.84 20.45
N HIS A 320 5.53 24.09 20.07
CA HIS A 320 5.17 22.82 20.69
C HIS A 320 5.80 21.60 20.02
N GLN A 321 6.56 21.80 18.94
CA GLN A 321 7.22 20.73 18.21
C GLN A 321 8.23 19.99 19.09
N THR A 322 8.14 18.66 19.11
CA THR A 322 9.15 17.82 19.76
C THR A 322 9.44 16.60 18.89
N SER A 323 10.60 16.60 18.22
CA SER A 323 11.02 15.51 17.32
C SER A 323 11.95 14.49 17.98
N CYS A 324 12.26 14.64 19.27
CA CYS A 324 13.25 13.85 19.99
C CYS A 324 12.60 12.68 20.75
N HIS A 325 12.97 11.43 20.47
CA HIS A 325 12.48 10.27 21.25
C HIS A 325 13.17 10.10 22.62
N ALA A 326 14.25 10.85 22.89
CA ALA A 326 14.95 10.86 24.18
C ALA A 326 14.58 12.09 25.03
N THR A 327 13.38 12.61 24.83
CA THR A 327 12.83 13.77 25.54
C THR A 327 12.64 13.46 27.03
N HIS A 328 12.77 14.49 27.88
CA HIS A 328 12.59 14.40 29.32
C HIS A 328 11.78 15.59 29.82
N GLU A 329 11.11 15.43 30.96
CA GLU A 329 10.34 16.50 31.58
C GLU A 329 11.25 17.45 32.36
N LYS A 330 11.01 18.75 32.20
CA LYS A 330 11.60 19.82 33.01
C LYS A 330 10.56 20.91 33.21
N ASP A 331 10.24 21.22 34.47
CA ASP A 331 9.28 22.27 34.84
C ASP A 331 7.92 22.12 34.15
N GLY A 332 7.44 20.88 34.01
CA GLY A 332 6.16 20.56 33.36
C GLY A 332 6.20 20.57 31.83
N ARG A 333 7.30 20.95 31.19
CA ARG A 333 7.48 20.91 29.72
C ARG A 333 8.35 19.73 29.32
N MET A 334 8.03 19.11 28.18
CA MET A 334 8.87 18.08 27.60
C MET A 334 9.99 18.72 26.77
N ILE A 335 11.25 18.46 27.14
CA ILE A 335 12.45 19.10 26.59
C ILE A 335 13.30 18.09 25.80
N PRO A 336 13.74 18.44 24.58
CA PRO A 336 14.57 17.55 23.77
C PRO A 336 15.96 17.31 24.41
N CYS A 337 16.58 16.16 24.10
CA CYS A 337 17.89 15.84 24.68
C CYS A 337 19.04 16.70 24.14
N GLY A 338 18.88 17.31 22.97
CA GLY A 338 19.88 18.17 22.31
C GLY A 338 21.04 17.42 21.65
N LYS A 339 21.20 16.11 21.90
CA LYS A 339 22.41 15.35 21.53
C LYS A 339 22.18 14.20 20.54
N CYS A 340 20.94 13.72 20.37
CA CYS A 340 20.67 12.66 19.38
C CYS A 340 20.71 13.20 17.95
N GLU A 341 20.81 12.31 16.96
CA GLU A 341 20.88 12.70 15.55
C GLU A 341 19.69 13.55 15.12
N LYS A 342 18.46 13.13 15.49
CA LYS A 342 17.24 13.91 15.23
C LYS A 342 17.31 15.33 15.80
N CYS A 343 17.84 15.51 17.02
CA CYS A 343 18.01 16.84 17.62
C CYS A 343 19.00 17.69 16.83
N ARG A 344 20.17 17.14 16.53
CA ARG A 344 21.20 17.84 15.76
C ARG A 344 20.68 18.29 14.41
N ARG A 345 19.96 17.42 13.69
CA ARG A 345 19.36 17.75 12.40
C ARG A 345 18.31 18.85 12.51
N ILE A 346 17.42 18.79 13.52
CA ILE A 346 16.44 19.85 13.76
C ILE A 346 17.12 21.19 14.10
N ILE A 347 18.13 21.18 14.96
CA ILE A 347 18.93 22.39 15.28
C ILE A 347 19.52 22.97 13.99
N GLY A 348 20.21 22.14 13.19
CA GLY A 348 20.79 22.58 11.93
C GLY A 348 19.76 23.14 10.95
N MET A 349 18.61 22.48 10.78
CA MET A 349 17.54 22.96 9.90
C MET A 349 16.93 24.28 10.40
N LEU A 350 16.67 24.42 11.71
CA LEU A 350 16.17 25.67 12.28
C LEU A 350 17.19 26.81 12.08
N THR A 351 18.48 26.54 12.32
CA THR A 351 19.55 27.51 12.08
C THR A 351 19.58 28.00 10.63
N VAL A 352 19.53 27.11 9.63
CA VAL A 352 19.55 27.55 8.22
C VAL A 352 18.28 28.26 7.77
N LEU A 353 17.18 28.04 8.48
CA LEU A 353 15.91 28.73 8.26
C LEU A 353 15.80 30.05 9.04
N ASN A 354 16.88 30.47 9.73
CA ASN A 354 16.90 31.65 10.62
C ASN A 354 15.82 31.59 11.72
N ALA A 355 15.53 30.38 12.20
CA ALA A 355 14.59 30.10 13.28
C ALA A 355 15.35 29.78 14.57
N ASP A 356 14.94 30.36 15.70
CA ASP A 356 15.58 30.09 16.98
C ASP A 356 15.20 28.68 17.50
N PRO A 357 16.16 27.73 17.62
CA PRO A 357 15.87 26.41 18.19
C PRO A 357 15.39 26.46 19.64
N SER A 358 15.64 27.54 20.39
CA SER A 358 15.14 27.70 21.76
C SER A 358 13.60 27.65 21.82
N ASN A 359 12.91 27.99 20.73
CA ASN A 359 11.46 27.86 20.61
C ASN A 359 10.97 26.41 20.79
N CYS A 360 11.77 25.42 20.40
CA CYS A 360 11.50 23.99 20.61
C CYS A 360 12.01 23.47 21.98
N GLY A 361 12.54 24.35 22.83
CA GLY A 361 13.10 23.99 24.13
C GLY A 361 14.58 23.56 24.11
N TYR A 362 15.32 23.78 23.03
CA TYR A 362 16.77 23.58 23.03
C TYR A 362 17.48 24.68 23.81
N ALA A 363 18.31 24.31 24.79
CA ALA A 363 19.14 25.28 25.52
C ALA A 363 20.31 25.76 24.65
N GLU A 364 20.84 26.95 24.93
CA GLU A 364 21.96 27.56 24.18
C GLU A 364 23.16 26.62 24.01
N HIS A 365 23.63 26.00 25.10
CA HIS A 365 24.71 25.01 25.04
C HIS A 365 24.37 23.77 24.20
N GLN A 366 23.10 23.36 24.09
CA GLN A 366 22.65 22.26 23.22
C GLN A 366 22.69 22.66 21.75
N ILE A 367 22.36 23.92 21.44
CA ILE A 367 22.41 24.48 20.09
C ILE A 367 23.85 24.51 19.60
N GLU A 368 24.75 25.09 20.39
CA GLU A 368 26.18 25.18 20.07
C GLU A 368 26.80 23.78 19.87
N SER A 369 26.62 22.89 20.85
CA SER A 369 27.15 21.52 20.77
C SER A 369 26.53 20.72 19.62
N GLY A 370 25.24 20.89 19.35
CA GLY A 370 24.57 20.21 18.25
C GLY A 370 25.11 20.60 16.87
N LEU A 371 25.40 21.88 16.64
CA LEU A 371 26.03 22.36 15.41
C LEU A 371 27.47 21.87 15.26
N LEU A 372 28.24 21.83 16.36
CA LEU A 372 29.60 21.27 16.39
C LEU A 372 29.61 19.77 16.10
N ASP A 373 28.65 19.02 16.65
CA ASP A 373 28.55 17.57 16.43
C ASP A 373 28.07 17.22 15.01
N LEU A 374 27.27 18.07 14.37
CA LEU A 374 26.95 17.93 12.94
C LEU A 374 28.22 17.95 12.09
N LYS A 375 29.19 18.81 12.42
CA LYS A 375 30.48 18.91 11.73
C LYS A 375 31.33 17.64 11.87
N SER A 376 31.32 16.99 13.04
CA SER A 376 32.22 15.86 13.37
C SER A 376 31.72 14.49 12.87
N SER A 377 30.46 14.41 12.48
CA SER A 377 29.82 13.19 11.97
C SER A 377 30.57 12.70 10.71
N LYS A 378 31.21 11.52 10.74
CA LYS A 378 31.92 10.94 9.59
C LYS A 378 30.93 10.53 8.50
N VAL A 379 30.67 11.46 7.60
CA VAL A 379 29.86 11.36 6.38
C VAL A 379 30.61 10.54 5.33
N LYS A 380 30.35 9.23 5.23
CA LYS A 380 30.87 8.46 4.08
C LYS A 380 29.99 8.62 2.84
N GLN A 381 28.67 8.82 2.98
CA GLN A 381 27.72 9.24 1.93
C GLN A 381 26.48 9.89 2.59
N LEU A 382 26.21 11.19 2.38
CA LEU A 382 24.95 11.82 2.81
C LEU A 382 23.88 11.66 1.72
N GLY A 383 22.63 11.42 2.12
CA GLY A 383 21.48 11.56 1.22
C GLY A 383 21.27 13.01 0.78
N PRO A 384 20.48 13.26 -0.29
CA PRO A 384 20.27 14.59 -0.87
C PRO A 384 19.85 15.67 0.13
N ASP A 385 18.85 15.39 0.99
CA ASP A 385 18.34 16.33 1.99
C ASP A 385 19.43 16.75 3.00
N ALA A 386 20.18 15.77 3.53
CA ALA A 386 21.25 16.05 4.48
C ALA A 386 22.45 16.73 3.80
N SER A 387 22.79 16.34 2.57
CA SER A 387 23.82 17.04 1.77
C SER A 387 23.44 18.50 1.55
N HIS A 388 22.17 18.80 1.25
CA HIS A 388 21.71 20.17 1.08
C HIS A 388 21.77 20.99 2.37
N LEU A 389 21.36 20.42 3.50
CA LEU A 389 21.48 21.07 4.81
C LEU A 389 22.94 21.45 5.12
N PHE A 390 23.89 20.52 4.91
CA PHE A 390 25.31 20.77 5.14
C PHE A 390 25.86 21.84 4.19
N TYR A 391 25.42 21.83 2.92
CA TYR A 391 25.74 22.89 1.96
C TYR A 391 25.26 24.27 2.46
N MET A 392 24.00 24.38 2.93
CA MET A 392 23.44 25.63 3.44
C MET A 392 24.16 26.14 4.69
N LEU A 393 24.47 25.24 5.65
CA LEU A 393 25.25 25.59 6.85
C LEU A 393 26.64 26.12 6.49
N SER A 394 27.28 25.56 5.46
CA SER A 394 28.56 26.03 4.92
C SER A 394 28.44 27.41 4.27
N GLN A 395 27.38 27.66 3.50
CA GLN A 395 27.14 28.99 2.91
C GLN A 395 26.89 30.08 3.96
N MET A 396 26.32 29.73 5.11
CA MET A 396 26.14 30.65 6.24
C MET A 396 27.40 30.85 7.09
N GLY A 397 28.51 30.16 6.78
CA GLY A 397 29.76 30.27 7.54
C GLY A 397 29.74 29.56 8.89
N ILE A 398 28.80 28.65 9.14
CA ILE A 398 28.71 27.90 10.41
C ILE A 398 29.88 26.88 10.52
N PHE A 399 30.15 26.14 9.46
CA PHE A 399 31.36 25.30 9.31
C PHE A 399 31.63 24.96 7.84
N GLU A 400 32.90 24.69 7.50
CA GLU A 400 33.26 24.25 6.15
C GLU A 400 32.75 22.82 5.86
N SER A 401 32.13 22.64 4.70
CA SER A 401 31.67 21.33 4.19
C SER A 401 31.82 21.23 2.68
N ASN A 402 32.19 20.03 2.20
CA ASN A 402 32.23 19.67 0.78
C ASN A 402 30.90 19.09 0.26
N ALA A 403 29.82 19.18 1.04
CA ALA A 403 28.51 18.67 0.66
C ALA A 403 27.97 19.38 -0.58
N LYS A 404 27.29 18.64 -1.46
CA LYS A 404 26.73 19.16 -2.70
C LYS A 404 25.38 19.83 -2.46
N ALA A 405 25.11 20.89 -3.21
CA ALA A 405 23.78 21.49 -3.27
C ALA A 405 22.79 20.58 -4.00
N HIS A 406 21.57 20.49 -3.47
CA HIS A 406 20.42 19.83 -4.07
C HIS A 406 19.25 20.82 -4.06
N PRO A 407 19.19 21.77 -5.01
CA PRO A 407 18.17 22.82 -5.01
C PRO A 407 16.73 22.27 -5.09
N GLU A 408 16.54 21.06 -5.61
CA GLU A 408 15.26 20.36 -5.62
C GLU A 408 14.67 20.15 -4.21
N ILE A 409 15.49 20.16 -3.15
CA ILE A 409 15.03 20.07 -1.76
C ILE A 409 14.16 21.27 -1.36
N MET A 410 14.37 22.43 -2.01
CA MET A 410 13.56 23.63 -1.77
C MET A 410 12.38 23.78 -2.72
N HIS A 411 12.16 22.82 -3.63
CA HIS A 411 11.02 22.79 -4.55
C HIS A 411 9.96 21.79 -4.07
N LEU A 412 8.73 21.94 -4.59
CA LEU A 412 7.75 20.85 -4.55
C LEU A 412 8.18 19.74 -5.52
N ARG A 413 8.23 18.49 -5.05
CA ARG A 413 8.77 17.36 -5.81
C ARG A 413 7.65 16.39 -6.19
N PHE A 414 7.55 16.12 -7.49
CA PHE A 414 6.60 15.15 -8.04
C PHE A 414 7.30 14.08 -8.88
N ASP A 415 6.97 12.82 -8.65
CA ASP A 415 7.52 11.69 -9.40
C ASP A 415 6.57 10.48 -9.33
N LYS A 416 6.76 9.55 -10.27
CA LYS A 416 5.90 8.35 -10.38
C LYS A 416 6.06 7.33 -9.25
N GLU A 417 7.02 7.48 -8.35
CA GLU A 417 7.27 6.52 -7.27
C GLU A 417 6.70 7.01 -5.93
N ARG A 418 6.99 8.25 -5.55
CA ARG A 418 6.85 8.76 -4.18
C ARG A 418 5.73 9.80 -4.02
N SER A 419 5.58 10.69 -4.99
CA SER A 419 4.76 11.89 -4.87
C SER A 419 4.05 12.18 -6.19
N HIS A 420 2.82 11.67 -6.32
CA HIS A 420 1.96 11.95 -7.47
C HIS A 420 1.12 13.18 -7.16
N ILE A 421 0.78 13.99 -8.16
CA ILE A 421 -0.11 15.14 -7.98
C ILE A 421 -1.49 14.66 -7.52
N ASP A 422 -1.96 13.57 -8.14
CA ASP A 422 -3.26 12.96 -7.85
C ASP A 422 -3.29 12.18 -6.52
N GLY A 423 -2.15 11.99 -5.85
CA GLY A 423 -2.04 11.29 -4.56
C GLY A 423 -2.62 12.04 -3.36
N ILE A 424 -3.02 13.30 -3.55
CA ILE A 424 -3.77 14.12 -2.59
C ILE A 424 -5.19 14.32 -3.15
N PRO A 425 -6.27 14.26 -2.33
CA PRO A 425 -7.63 14.52 -2.81
C PRO A 425 -7.79 15.86 -3.55
N GLU A 426 -8.56 15.86 -4.63
CA GLU A 426 -8.69 16.98 -5.57
C GLU A 426 -9.03 18.31 -4.88
N ASP A 427 -9.99 18.30 -3.95
CA ASP A 427 -10.44 19.50 -3.22
C ASP A 427 -9.37 20.10 -2.30
N LEU A 428 -8.32 19.33 -1.96
CA LEU A 428 -7.21 19.79 -1.12
C LEU A 428 -6.04 20.35 -1.95
N ARG A 429 -5.86 19.90 -3.20
CA ARG A 429 -4.65 20.21 -4.00
C ARG A 429 -4.43 21.69 -4.20
N GLN A 430 -5.40 22.37 -4.82
CA GLN A 430 -5.24 23.78 -5.17
C GLN A 430 -5.00 24.69 -3.95
N PRO A 431 -5.79 24.63 -2.85
CA PRO A 431 -5.54 25.48 -1.69
C PRO A 431 -4.21 25.15 -1.02
N LEU A 432 -3.84 23.88 -0.87
CA LEU A 432 -2.56 23.48 -0.27
C LEU A 432 -1.36 23.90 -1.13
N PHE A 433 -1.37 23.60 -2.43
CA PHE A 433 -0.22 23.91 -3.30
C PHE A 433 0.00 25.41 -3.45
N LYS A 434 -1.06 26.23 -3.38
CA LYS A 434 -0.91 27.70 -3.29
C LYS A 434 -0.20 28.15 -2.02
N ILE A 435 -0.43 27.47 -0.89
CA ILE A 435 0.33 27.74 0.34
C ILE A 435 1.77 27.28 0.15
N TYR A 436 1.99 26.06 -0.33
CA TYR A 436 3.33 25.47 -0.47
C TYR A 436 4.24 26.31 -1.37
N LEU A 437 3.73 26.75 -2.52
CA LEU A 437 4.46 27.57 -3.49
C LEU A 437 4.87 28.96 -2.96
N LYS A 438 4.29 29.45 -1.86
CA LYS A 438 4.76 30.69 -1.21
C LYS A 438 6.09 30.50 -0.48
N TYR A 439 6.44 29.26 -0.13
CA TYR A 439 7.63 28.92 0.65
C TYR A 439 8.63 28.08 -0.14
N ALA A 440 8.20 27.45 -1.23
CA ALA A 440 9.05 26.69 -2.16
C ALA A 440 9.63 27.59 -3.25
N ASP A 441 10.76 27.16 -3.83
CA ASP A 441 11.41 27.85 -4.95
C ASP A 441 10.74 27.54 -6.31
N GLY A 442 9.64 26.77 -6.29
CA GLY A 442 8.88 26.34 -7.45
C GLY A 442 8.42 24.89 -7.31
N ALA A 443 8.03 24.28 -8.43
CA ALA A 443 7.72 22.85 -8.50
C ALA A 443 8.60 22.17 -9.55
N VAL A 444 9.01 20.95 -9.25
CA VAL A 444 9.79 20.09 -10.14
C VAL A 444 9.14 18.72 -10.24
N HIS A 445 9.16 18.16 -11.45
CA HIS A 445 8.79 16.77 -11.70
C HIS A 445 10.00 15.95 -12.15
N ARG A 446 9.96 14.63 -11.96
CA ARG A 446 11.06 13.74 -12.33
C ARG A 446 10.82 13.09 -13.69
N VAL A 447 11.63 13.45 -14.69
CA VAL A 447 11.62 12.89 -16.04
C VAL A 447 12.99 12.30 -16.36
N ALA A 448 13.04 11.03 -16.76
CA ALA A 448 14.29 10.31 -17.06
C ALA A 448 15.38 10.47 -15.98
N LYS A 449 14.99 10.32 -14.71
CA LYS A 449 15.81 10.47 -13.49
C LYS A 449 16.32 11.90 -13.20
N LYS A 450 15.95 12.92 -13.98
CA LYS A 450 16.30 14.32 -13.75
C LYS A 450 15.09 15.12 -13.28
N TRP A 451 15.33 16.13 -12.43
CA TRP A 451 14.32 17.10 -12.02
C TRP A 451 14.17 18.18 -13.10
N GLN A 452 12.94 18.48 -13.50
CA GLN A 452 12.60 19.55 -14.44
C GLN A 452 11.51 20.43 -13.84
N THR A 453 11.63 21.74 -14.01
CA THR A 453 10.64 22.70 -13.52
C THR A 453 9.37 22.67 -14.37
N PHE A 454 8.22 22.85 -13.73
CA PHE A 454 6.94 22.91 -14.42
C PHE A 454 5.93 23.79 -13.65
N ASP A 455 4.87 24.23 -14.33
CA ASP A 455 3.80 25.02 -13.72
C ASP A 455 2.74 24.08 -13.11
N LEU A 456 2.95 23.73 -11.84
CA LEU A 456 2.07 22.83 -11.08
C LEU A 456 0.59 23.23 -11.13
N LEU A 457 0.28 24.53 -11.04
CA LEU A 457 -1.12 24.99 -10.97
C LEU A 457 -1.84 24.92 -12.33
N LYS A 458 -1.10 24.72 -13.42
CA LYS A 458 -1.64 24.50 -14.77
C LYS A 458 -1.60 23.05 -15.20
N ASP A 459 -1.04 22.16 -14.38
CA ASP A 459 -0.92 20.75 -14.72
C ASP A 459 -2.33 20.08 -14.78
N PRO A 460 -2.64 19.29 -15.83
CA PRO A 460 -3.93 18.62 -15.94
C PRO A 460 -4.21 17.64 -14.78
N GLU A 461 -3.18 17.04 -14.16
CA GLU A 461 -3.35 16.13 -13.01
C GLU A 461 -3.93 16.84 -11.78
N MET A 462 -3.89 18.17 -11.71
CA MET A 462 -4.56 18.93 -10.66
C MET A 462 -6.06 18.61 -10.53
N LYS A 463 -6.70 18.20 -11.64
CA LYS A 463 -8.13 17.83 -11.70
C LYS A 463 -8.37 16.33 -11.83
N ALA A 464 -7.33 15.50 -11.71
CA ALA A 464 -7.50 14.06 -11.77
C ALA A 464 -8.34 13.57 -10.57
N PRO A 465 -9.28 12.63 -10.75
CA PRO A 465 -10.03 12.10 -9.63
C PRO A 465 -9.10 11.41 -8.62
N TYR A 466 -9.45 11.44 -7.34
CA TYR A 466 -8.71 10.71 -6.32
C TYR A 466 -9.25 9.29 -6.18
N SER A 467 -8.41 8.29 -6.47
CA SER A 467 -8.80 6.88 -6.66
C SER A 467 -9.47 6.22 -5.45
N PHE A 468 -9.38 6.82 -4.26
CA PHE A 468 -9.88 6.24 -3.01
C PHE A 468 -11.11 6.95 -2.45
N GLU A 469 -11.77 7.80 -3.26
CA GLU A 469 -12.95 8.58 -2.86
C GLU A 469 -14.03 8.65 -3.97
N ALA A 470 -14.26 7.56 -4.69
CA ALA A 470 -15.36 7.50 -5.66
C ALA A 470 -16.73 7.69 -4.97
N GLU A 471 -17.67 8.36 -5.65
CA GLU A 471 -18.99 8.68 -5.10
C GLU A 471 -19.75 7.42 -4.66
N VAL A 472 -20.07 7.33 -3.36
CA VAL A 472 -21.05 6.37 -2.86
C VAL A 472 -22.41 6.74 -3.47
N PRO A 473 -23.11 5.85 -4.18
CA PRO A 473 -24.40 6.17 -4.77
C PRO A 473 -25.36 6.71 -3.69
N ARG A 474 -25.81 7.96 -3.86
CA ARG A 474 -26.78 8.59 -2.94
C ARG A 474 -27.97 7.67 -2.75
N HIS A 475 -28.34 7.42 -1.49
CA HIS A 475 -29.58 6.74 -1.10
C HIS A 475 -30.76 7.28 -1.93
N LYS A 476 -31.18 6.55 -2.97
CA LYS A 476 -32.53 6.67 -3.49
C LYS A 476 -33.45 6.24 -2.34
N LYS A 477 -34.31 7.18 -1.93
CA LYS A 477 -35.35 7.00 -0.90
C LYS A 477 -35.92 5.58 -0.96
N SER A 478 -35.97 4.96 0.21
CA SER A 478 -36.67 3.71 0.50
C SER A 478 -37.94 3.56 -0.35
N MET A 479 -37.88 2.72 -1.38
CA MET A 479 -39.10 2.15 -1.93
C MET A 479 -39.55 1.04 -0.99
N PRO A 480 -40.86 0.92 -0.73
CA PRO A 480 -41.37 -0.03 0.24
C PRO A 480 -40.98 -1.46 -0.17
N SER A 481 -40.38 -2.17 0.77
CA SER A 481 -39.98 -3.56 0.64
C SER A 481 -41.21 -4.45 0.43
N LYS A 482 -41.57 -4.66 -0.84
CA LYS A 482 -42.24 -5.90 -1.21
C LYS A 482 -41.16 -6.94 -1.41
N VAL A 483 -41.02 -7.80 -0.40
CA VAL A 483 -40.35 -9.09 -0.46
C VAL A 483 -40.72 -9.77 -1.78
N ARG A 484 -39.83 -9.72 -2.76
CA ARG A 484 -39.83 -10.67 -3.88
C ARG A 484 -38.91 -11.80 -3.47
N LYS A 485 -39.51 -12.99 -3.35
CA LYS A 485 -38.83 -14.27 -3.13
C LYS A 485 -37.73 -14.45 -4.18
N GLY A 486 -36.64 -15.10 -3.75
CA GLY A 486 -35.34 -15.07 -4.41
C GLY A 486 -35.34 -15.36 -5.90
N THR A 487 -34.64 -14.50 -6.60
CA THR A 487 -33.90 -14.80 -7.83
C THR A 487 -32.56 -14.06 -7.71
N SER A 488 -31.47 -14.76 -8.01
CA SER A 488 -30.09 -14.26 -8.08
C SER A 488 -30.01 -12.81 -8.59
N ARG A 489 -29.18 -11.95 -7.98
CA ARG A 489 -28.76 -10.68 -8.59
C ARG A 489 -28.11 -11.04 -9.93
N THR A 490 -28.84 -10.84 -11.02
CA THR A 490 -28.41 -11.14 -12.38
C THR A 490 -27.13 -10.40 -12.69
N LYS A 491 -26.26 -11.00 -13.50
CA LYS A 491 -24.95 -10.49 -13.91
C LYS A 491 -25.09 -9.21 -14.77
N GLU A 492 -25.45 -8.08 -14.15
CA GLU A 492 -25.74 -6.77 -14.78
C GLU A 492 -24.53 -6.15 -15.52
N PHE A 493 -23.34 -6.73 -15.38
CA PHE A 493 -22.12 -6.33 -16.09
C PHE A 493 -21.86 -7.16 -17.35
N LEU A 494 -22.64 -8.22 -17.63
CA LEU A 494 -22.51 -8.98 -18.86
C LEU A 494 -23.28 -8.27 -19.99
N TRP A 495 -22.55 -7.80 -21.00
CA TRP A 495 -23.12 -7.07 -22.13
C TRP A 495 -24.24 -7.87 -22.83
N ALA A 496 -24.03 -9.18 -23.01
CA ALA A 496 -24.98 -10.06 -23.68
C ALA A 496 -26.30 -10.26 -22.92
N HIS A 497 -26.35 -9.94 -21.63
CA HIS A 497 -27.54 -10.12 -20.81
C HIS A 497 -28.39 -8.84 -20.68
N LEU A 498 -27.90 -7.73 -21.22
CA LEU A 498 -28.63 -6.47 -21.26
C LEU A 498 -29.56 -6.45 -22.47
N THR A 499 -30.78 -5.96 -22.27
CA THR A 499 -31.58 -5.42 -23.36
C THR A 499 -30.90 -4.18 -23.95
N TRP A 500 -31.24 -3.80 -25.17
CA TRP A 500 -30.62 -2.64 -25.81
C TRP A 500 -30.88 -1.32 -25.03
N GLU A 501 -32.03 -1.20 -24.36
CA GLU A 501 -32.35 -0.06 -23.48
C GLU A 501 -31.47 -0.05 -22.22
N GLU A 502 -31.29 -1.20 -21.57
CA GLU A 502 -30.39 -1.34 -20.43
C GLU A 502 -28.93 -1.08 -20.81
N ALA A 503 -28.51 -1.52 -22.01
CA ALA A 503 -27.19 -1.23 -22.54
C ALA A 503 -27.01 0.27 -22.81
N GLU A 504 -27.99 0.96 -23.40
CA GLU A 504 -27.95 2.40 -23.63
C GLU A 504 -27.72 3.17 -22.32
N ASP A 505 -28.42 2.77 -21.25
CA ASP A 505 -28.26 3.38 -19.93
C ASP A 505 -26.91 3.03 -19.29
N LYS A 506 -26.46 1.78 -19.39
CA LYS A 506 -25.18 1.36 -18.82
C LYS A 506 -23.98 2.00 -19.51
N ILE A 507 -24.01 2.20 -20.82
CA ILE A 507 -22.89 2.80 -21.57
C ILE A 507 -22.75 4.30 -21.27
N LYS A 508 -23.81 4.97 -20.79
CA LYS A 508 -23.73 6.34 -20.25
C LYS A 508 -22.96 6.40 -18.92
N GLU A 509 -22.95 5.30 -18.16
CA GLU A 509 -22.32 5.19 -16.84
C GLU A 509 -20.92 4.53 -16.89
N VAL A 510 -20.71 3.58 -17.82
CA VAL A 510 -19.52 2.75 -17.93
C VAL A 510 -18.79 3.04 -19.23
N ASP A 511 -17.51 3.43 -19.15
CA ASP A 511 -16.68 3.72 -20.33
C ASP A 511 -15.64 2.63 -20.66
N THR A 512 -15.65 1.52 -19.92
CA THR A 512 -14.63 0.46 -19.98
C THR A 512 -15.28 -0.90 -20.21
N VAL A 513 -14.71 -1.68 -21.13
CA VAL A 513 -15.13 -3.06 -21.37
C VAL A 513 -13.97 -4.06 -21.27
N LEU A 514 -14.31 -5.28 -20.86
CA LEU A 514 -13.43 -6.45 -20.93
C LEU A 514 -13.86 -7.30 -22.14
N LEU A 515 -12.91 -7.66 -23.01
CA LEU A 515 -13.12 -8.56 -24.14
C LEU A 515 -12.37 -9.86 -23.88
N PRO A 516 -13.05 -10.94 -23.46
CA PRO A 516 -12.41 -12.24 -23.33
C PRO A 516 -12.14 -12.86 -24.70
N VAL A 517 -10.91 -13.33 -24.91
CA VAL A 517 -10.45 -13.96 -26.15
C VAL A 517 -9.66 -15.23 -25.80
N GLY A 518 -10.10 -16.38 -26.29
CA GLY A 518 -9.39 -17.65 -26.11
C GLY A 518 -9.12 -18.38 -27.41
N ALA A 519 -9.09 -19.70 -27.35
CA ALA A 519 -8.97 -20.61 -28.48
C ALA A 519 -9.68 -21.94 -28.23
N ILE A 520 -9.69 -22.80 -29.27
CA ILE A 520 -10.10 -24.21 -29.21
C ILE A 520 -8.92 -25.04 -29.70
N GLU A 521 -8.24 -25.72 -28.77
CA GLU A 521 -7.03 -26.48 -29.07
C GLU A 521 -6.80 -27.65 -28.13
N GLN A 522 -5.99 -28.60 -28.59
CA GLN A 522 -5.59 -29.76 -27.79
C GLN A 522 -4.97 -29.31 -26.47
N HIS A 523 -5.33 -29.94 -25.35
CA HIS A 523 -4.70 -29.69 -24.05
C HIS A 523 -4.25 -31.02 -23.42
N GLY A 524 -3.44 -31.78 -24.16
CA GLY A 524 -3.06 -33.13 -23.76
C GLY A 524 -4.24 -34.10 -23.70
N HIS A 525 -4.04 -35.23 -23.04
CA HIS A 525 -5.06 -36.29 -22.98
C HIS A 525 -6.09 -36.10 -21.85
N HIS A 526 -5.82 -35.18 -20.91
CA HIS A 526 -6.56 -35.04 -19.66
C HIS A 526 -7.44 -33.79 -19.57
N LEU A 527 -7.25 -32.76 -20.39
CA LEU A 527 -8.04 -31.52 -20.35
C LEU A 527 -9.01 -31.40 -21.54
N PRO A 528 -10.07 -30.57 -21.41
CA PRO A 528 -10.97 -30.25 -22.51
C PRO A 528 -10.30 -29.33 -23.55
N LEU A 529 -10.91 -29.21 -24.73
CA LEU A 529 -10.38 -28.38 -25.83
C LEU A 529 -10.56 -26.87 -25.65
N ASP A 530 -11.35 -26.44 -24.66
CA ASP A 530 -11.82 -25.07 -24.49
C ASP A 530 -11.19 -24.34 -23.30
N VAL A 531 -10.09 -24.86 -22.75
CA VAL A 531 -9.42 -24.30 -21.55
C VAL A 531 -9.19 -22.80 -21.70
N ASP A 532 -8.50 -22.36 -22.74
CA ASP A 532 -8.19 -20.94 -23.03
C ASP A 532 -9.45 -20.06 -23.08
N SER A 533 -10.46 -20.56 -23.79
CA SER A 533 -11.74 -19.88 -23.99
C SER A 533 -12.50 -19.71 -22.68
N PHE A 534 -12.56 -20.78 -21.89
CA PHE A 534 -13.22 -20.78 -20.61
C PHE A 534 -12.48 -19.91 -19.59
N ASP A 535 -11.16 -20.04 -19.49
CA ASP A 535 -10.36 -19.30 -18.52
C ASP A 535 -10.39 -17.80 -18.82
N ALA A 536 -10.30 -17.39 -20.09
CA ALA A 536 -10.46 -15.99 -20.49
C ALA A 536 -11.83 -15.42 -20.08
N GLU A 537 -12.92 -16.13 -20.36
CA GLU A 537 -14.28 -15.71 -20.01
C GLU A 537 -14.48 -15.67 -18.48
N PHE A 538 -14.05 -16.74 -17.79
CA PHE A 538 -14.17 -16.86 -16.35
C PHE A 538 -13.42 -15.72 -15.65
N LEU A 539 -12.18 -15.46 -16.05
CA LEU A 539 -11.36 -14.38 -15.50
C LEU A 539 -12.00 -13.02 -15.76
N ALA A 540 -12.43 -12.72 -16.98
CA ALA A 540 -13.09 -11.45 -17.31
C ALA A 540 -14.32 -11.22 -16.42
N GLN A 541 -15.13 -12.25 -16.18
CA GLN A 541 -16.28 -12.17 -15.27
C GLN A 541 -15.83 -11.94 -13.82
N LYS A 542 -14.83 -12.66 -13.33
CA LYS A 542 -14.33 -12.50 -11.95
C LYS A 542 -13.71 -11.13 -11.70
N VAL A 543 -13.00 -10.59 -12.69
CA VAL A 543 -12.45 -9.23 -12.65
C VAL A 543 -13.59 -8.21 -12.55
N ALA A 544 -14.60 -8.29 -13.42
CA ALA A 544 -15.74 -7.38 -13.35
C ALA A 544 -16.53 -7.51 -12.02
N GLU A 545 -16.69 -8.73 -11.49
CA GLU A 545 -17.29 -8.99 -10.17
C GLU A 545 -16.50 -8.34 -9.03
N ALA A 546 -15.16 -8.33 -9.12
CA ALA A 546 -14.27 -7.77 -8.11
C ALA A 546 -14.11 -6.25 -8.20
N CYS A 547 -14.39 -5.62 -9.35
CA CYS A 547 -14.34 -4.17 -9.51
C CYS A 547 -15.44 -3.46 -8.71
N SER A 548 -15.14 -2.25 -8.23
CA SER A 548 -16.15 -1.33 -7.69
C SER A 548 -17.10 -0.84 -8.78
N ASP A 549 -18.28 -0.36 -8.39
CA ASP A 549 -19.19 0.29 -9.32
C ASP A 549 -18.63 1.66 -9.80
N PRO A 550 -18.91 2.06 -11.06
CA PRO A 550 -19.58 1.26 -12.09
C PRO A 550 -18.63 0.20 -12.66
N LYS A 551 -19.07 -1.06 -12.65
CA LYS A 551 -18.28 -2.21 -13.10
C LYS A 551 -18.00 -2.13 -14.61
N PRO A 552 -16.82 -2.59 -15.08
CA PRO A 552 -16.59 -2.72 -16.51
C PRO A 552 -17.58 -3.74 -17.10
N LEU A 553 -18.06 -3.47 -18.32
CA LEU A 553 -18.93 -4.41 -19.02
C LEU A 553 -18.09 -5.53 -19.65
N VAL A 554 -18.55 -6.76 -19.56
CA VAL A 554 -17.90 -7.92 -20.18
C VAL A 554 -18.58 -8.21 -21.50
N LEU A 555 -17.83 -8.13 -22.60
CA LEU A 555 -18.29 -8.50 -23.92
C LEU A 555 -18.39 -10.01 -24.07
N PRO A 556 -19.18 -10.51 -25.04
CA PRO A 556 -19.19 -11.94 -25.38
C PRO A 556 -17.78 -12.46 -25.69
N LEU A 557 -17.51 -13.68 -25.25
CA LEU A 557 -16.29 -14.43 -25.57
C LEU A 557 -16.06 -14.51 -27.08
N VAL A 558 -14.80 -14.31 -27.48
CA VAL A 558 -14.27 -14.74 -28.79
C VAL A 558 -13.63 -16.13 -28.59
N PRO A 559 -14.30 -17.21 -29.01
CA PRO A 559 -13.91 -18.57 -28.60
C PRO A 559 -12.86 -19.21 -29.50
N TYR A 560 -12.50 -18.59 -30.64
CA TYR A 560 -11.52 -19.15 -31.58
C TYR A 560 -10.31 -18.23 -31.68
N GLY A 561 -9.13 -18.83 -31.69
CA GLY A 561 -7.84 -18.15 -31.71
C GLY A 561 -6.91 -18.69 -32.80
N VAL A 562 -5.66 -18.27 -32.74
CA VAL A 562 -4.61 -18.67 -33.67
C VAL A 562 -3.89 -19.88 -33.09
N SER A 563 -4.29 -21.08 -33.51
CA SER A 563 -3.82 -22.35 -32.93
C SER A 563 -3.24 -23.31 -33.98
N TYR A 564 -2.72 -22.79 -35.10
CA TYR A 564 -2.30 -23.65 -36.22
C TYR A 564 -1.08 -24.53 -35.92
N HIS A 565 -0.33 -24.21 -34.86
CA HIS A 565 0.75 -25.06 -34.34
C HIS A 565 0.20 -26.35 -33.69
N HIS A 566 -1.10 -26.43 -33.43
CA HIS A 566 -1.81 -27.60 -32.94
C HIS A 566 -2.69 -28.27 -34.02
N ASP A 567 -2.54 -27.92 -35.31
CA ASP A 567 -3.38 -28.44 -36.42
C ASP A 567 -3.26 -29.96 -36.61
N ASP A 568 -2.13 -30.56 -36.22
CA ASP A 568 -1.93 -32.02 -36.29
C ASP A 568 -2.77 -32.79 -35.24
N PHE A 569 -3.36 -32.10 -34.26
CA PHE A 569 -4.18 -32.69 -33.22
C PHE A 569 -5.68 -32.56 -33.55
N PRO A 570 -6.42 -33.69 -33.69
CA PRO A 570 -7.85 -33.64 -33.95
C PRO A 570 -8.62 -32.91 -32.85
N GLY A 571 -9.47 -31.96 -33.25
CA GLY A 571 -10.29 -31.16 -32.33
C GLY A 571 -9.85 -29.70 -32.23
N THR A 572 -8.59 -29.39 -32.54
CA THR A 572 -8.12 -28.01 -32.69
C THR A 572 -8.85 -27.30 -33.81
N ILE A 573 -9.31 -26.07 -33.57
CA ILE A 573 -9.93 -25.20 -34.56
C ILE A 573 -9.22 -23.85 -34.55
N SER A 574 -8.36 -23.66 -35.55
CA SER A 574 -7.55 -22.46 -35.70
C SER A 574 -8.13 -21.49 -36.73
N ILE A 575 -8.03 -20.19 -36.46
CA ILE A 575 -8.29 -19.11 -37.43
C ILE A 575 -7.00 -18.39 -37.81
N THR A 576 -6.98 -17.77 -38.99
CA THR A 576 -5.79 -17.03 -39.43
C THR A 576 -5.61 -15.73 -38.62
N ASN A 577 -4.35 -15.34 -38.40
CA ASN A 577 -3.99 -14.05 -37.80
C ASN A 577 -4.74 -12.87 -38.45
N GLU A 578 -4.86 -12.87 -39.79
CA GLU A 578 -5.57 -11.81 -40.53
C GLU A 578 -7.07 -11.78 -40.18
N SER A 579 -7.72 -12.93 -40.17
CA SER A 579 -9.16 -13.04 -39.88
C SER A 579 -9.44 -12.58 -38.45
N MET A 580 -8.64 -13.05 -37.50
CA MET A 580 -8.78 -12.67 -36.10
C MET A 580 -8.51 -11.18 -35.88
N ALA A 581 -7.43 -10.63 -36.44
CA ALA A 581 -7.12 -9.21 -36.31
C ALA A 581 -8.24 -8.32 -36.86
N ARG A 582 -8.82 -8.70 -38.01
CA ARG A 582 -9.95 -7.98 -38.61
C ARG A 582 -11.22 -8.10 -37.78
N PHE A 583 -11.52 -9.29 -37.26
CA PHE A 583 -12.67 -9.50 -36.41
C PHE A 583 -12.60 -8.69 -35.11
N ILE A 584 -11.46 -8.73 -34.42
CA ILE A 584 -11.23 -7.96 -33.19
C ILE A 584 -11.27 -6.45 -33.48
N TYR A 585 -10.71 -6.01 -34.61
CA TYR A 585 -10.82 -4.63 -35.05
C TYR A 585 -12.27 -4.18 -35.23
N ASP A 586 -13.09 -4.98 -35.91
CA ASP A 586 -14.51 -4.65 -36.15
C ASP A 586 -15.30 -4.59 -34.84
N ILE A 587 -15.03 -5.49 -33.89
CA ILE A 587 -15.58 -5.43 -32.52
C ILE A 587 -15.16 -4.13 -31.86
N GLY A 588 -13.86 -3.82 -31.83
CA GLY A 588 -13.33 -2.63 -31.17
C GLY A 588 -13.90 -1.34 -31.73
N MET A 589 -13.98 -1.21 -33.05
CA MET A 589 -14.58 -0.04 -33.71
C MET A 589 -16.09 0.06 -33.44
N SER A 590 -16.81 -1.07 -33.38
CA SER A 590 -18.24 -1.08 -33.06
C SER A 590 -18.50 -0.62 -31.63
N VAL A 591 -17.72 -1.14 -30.68
CA VAL A 591 -17.75 -0.79 -29.25
C VAL A 591 -17.41 0.69 -29.05
N ALA A 592 -16.38 1.19 -29.74
CA ALA A 592 -16.00 2.60 -29.70
C ALA A 592 -17.16 3.52 -30.13
N ARG A 593 -17.89 3.15 -31.20
CA ARG A 593 -19.04 3.93 -31.69
C ARG A 593 -20.19 4.01 -30.69
N GLN A 594 -20.29 3.07 -29.76
CA GLN A 594 -21.29 3.11 -28.68
C GLN A 594 -20.93 4.11 -27.58
N GLY A 595 -19.69 4.62 -27.54
CA GLY A 595 -19.22 5.59 -26.53
C GLY A 595 -18.22 5.04 -25.52
N ILE A 596 -17.83 3.76 -25.63
CA ILE A 596 -16.78 3.15 -24.82
C ILE A 596 -15.42 3.78 -25.14
N LYS A 597 -14.61 4.01 -24.11
CA LYS A 597 -13.32 4.70 -24.19
C LYS A 597 -12.13 3.80 -23.84
N LYS A 598 -12.37 2.62 -23.27
CA LYS A 598 -11.34 1.67 -22.87
C LYS A 598 -11.74 0.24 -23.20
N ILE A 599 -10.87 -0.50 -23.87
CA ILE A 599 -11.03 -1.94 -24.12
C ILE A 599 -9.82 -2.66 -23.51
N ILE A 600 -10.08 -3.62 -22.62
CA ILE A 600 -9.07 -4.52 -22.08
C ILE A 600 -9.37 -5.91 -22.65
N MET A 601 -8.47 -6.42 -23.49
CA MET A 601 -8.59 -7.78 -24.02
C MET A 601 -7.96 -8.74 -23.01
N ILE A 602 -8.76 -9.67 -22.48
CA ILE A 602 -8.30 -10.73 -21.57
C ILE A 602 -7.99 -11.94 -22.44
N ASN A 603 -6.70 -12.18 -22.68
CA ASN A 603 -6.23 -13.21 -23.60
C ASN A 603 -5.92 -14.52 -22.88
N GLY A 604 -6.61 -15.60 -23.21
CA GLY A 604 -6.39 -16.92 -22.62
C GLY A 604 -5.46 -17.84 -23.41
N HIS A 605 -4.89 -17.39 -24.54
CA HIS A 605 -4.05 -18.23 -25.41
C HIS A 605 -2.79 -17.48 -25.86
N GLY A 606 -1.60 -18.00 -25.56
CA GLY A 606 -0.33 -17.31 -25.83
C GLY A 606 -0.15 -16.83 -27.28
N ASP A 607 -0.52 -17.66 -28.26
CA ASP A 607 -0.28 -17.39 -29.68
C ASP A 607 -1.23 -16.33 -30.30
N ASN A 608 -2.29 -15.95 -29.59
CA ASN A 608 -3.13 -14.82 -29.96
C ASN A 608 -2.40 -13.47 -29.79
N ALA A 609 -1.38 -13.39 -28.93
CA ALA A 609 -0.82 -12.12 -28.48
C ALA A 609 -0.30 -11.20 -29.61
N PRO A 610 0.45 -11.67 -30.63
CA PRO A 610 0.89 -10.81 -31.73
C PRO A 610 -0.29 -10.20 -32.50
N THR A 611 -1.33 -10.99 -32.73
CA THR A 611 -2.52 -10.61 -33.47
C THR A 611 -3.42 -9.65 -32.70
N LEU A 612 -3.62 -9.90 -31.40
CA LEU A 612 -4.36 -8.99 -30.54
C LEU A 612 -3.64 -7.65 -30.37
N ASN A 613 -2.32 -7.65 -30.23
CA ASN A 613 -1.54 -6.42 -30.17
C ASN A 613 -1.62 -5.62 -31.47
N TYR A 614 -1.59 -6.30 -32.63
CA TYR A 614 -1.78 -5.66 -33.92
C TYR A 614 -3.20 -5.04 -34.04
N ALA A 615 -4.24 -5.78 -33.65
CA ALA A 615 -5.61 -5.27 -33.63
C ALA A 615 -5.79 -4.08 -32.68
N ALA A 616 -5.22 -4.15 -31.48
CA ALA A 616 -5.24 -3.09 -30.48
C ALA A 616 -4.63 -1.79 -31.02
N GLN A 617 -3.50 -1.87 -31.74
CA GLN A 617 -2.89 -0.70 -32.39
C GLN A 617 -3.81 -0.10 -33.46
N MET A 618 -4.45 -0.93 -34.29
CA MET A 618 -5.39 -0.45 -35.31
C MET A 618 -6.60 0.24 -34.67
N ILE A 619 -7.20 -0.35 -33.64
CA ILE A 619 -8.35 0.23 -32.92
C ILE A 619 -7.94 1.55 -32.27
N ASN A 620 -6.84 1.58 -31.52
CA ASN A 620 -6.35 2.79 -30.85
C ASN A 620 -6.12 3.93 -31.85
N ARG A 621 -5.45 3.64 -32.98
CA ARG A 621 -5.19 4.61 -34.06
C ARG A 621 -6.48 5.16 -34.66
N ASP A 622 -7.44 4.30 -34.99
CA ASP A 622 -8.61 4.67 -35.79
C ASP A 622 -9.78 5.21 -34.96
N SER A 623 -9.88 4.83 -33.68
CA SER A 623 -10.96 5.26 -32.77
C SER A 623 -10.52 6.25 -31.69
N GLY A 624 -9.23 6.35 -31.39
CA GLY A 624 -8.69 7.22 -30.35
C GLY A 624 -8.95 6.76 -28.91
N ILE A 625 -9.43 5.53 -28.71
CA ILE A 625 -9.72 4.95 -27.39
C ILE A 625 -8.52 4.20 -26.82
N PHE A 626 -8.46 4.00 -25.51
CA PHE A 626 -7.44 3.16 -24.89
C PHE A 626 -7.71 1.67 -25.17
N VAL A 627 -6.70 0.94 -25.62
CA VAL A 627 -6.79 -0.51 -25.85
C VAL A 627 -5.53 -1.18 -25.34
N CYS A 628 -5.68 -2.23 -24.54
CA CYS A 628 -4.56 -3.07 -24.12
C CYS A 628 -4.92 -4.56 -24.20
N VAL A 629 -3.89 -5.38 -24.36
CA VAL A 629 -3.96 -6.83 -24.29
C VAL A 629 -3.32 -7.24 -22.98
N ASP A 630 -4.09 -7.89 -22.13
CA ASP A 630 -3.64 -8.48 -20.88
C ASP A 630 -3.60 -10.00 -21.07
N THR A 631 -2.52 -10.62 -20.64
CA THR A 631 -2.46 -12.08 -20.59
C THR A 631 -3.32 -12.50 -19.41
N GLY A 632 -4.38 -13.27 -19.68
CA GLY A 632 -5.20 -13.89 -18.65
C GLY A 632 -4.42 -14.93 -17.84
N GLU A 633 -3.27 -15.35 -18.37
CA GLU A 633 -2.19 -15.98 -17.64
C GLU A 633 -1.66 -15.01 -16.57
N THR A 634 -2.01 -15.34 -15.33
CA THR A 634 -1.37 -14.90 -14.08
C THR A 634 0.12 -14.63 -14.24
N SER A 635 0.62 -13.57 -13.59
CA SER A 635 2.03 -13.21 -13.65
C SER A 635 2.93 -14.41 -13.30
N ASP A 636 3.76 -14.86 -14.25
CA ASP A 636 4.74 -15.94 -14.09
C ASP A 636 5.51 -15.83 -12.76
N THR A 637 5.84 -14.62 -12.32
CA THR A 637 6.59 -14.41 -11.07
C THR A 637 5.89 -14.84 -9.80
N ASP A 638 4.55 -14.88 -9.79
CA ASP A 638 3.75 -15.30 -8.64
C ASP A 638 3.40 -16.80 -8.69
N ILE A 639 3.42 -17.42 -9.89
CA ILE A 639 3.03 -18.82 -10.11
C ILE A 639 4.22 -19.76 -10.31
N ASP A 640 5.32 -19.33 -10.92
CA ASP A 640 6.55 -20.13 -11.06
C ASP A 640 6.99 -20.81 -9.74
N PRO A 641 6.83 -20.20 -8.54
CA PRO A 641 7.17 -20.88 -7.28
C PRO A 641 6.16 -21.95 -6.83
N LEU A 642 4.98 -22.02 -7.45
CA LEU A 642 3.89 -22.94 -7.13
C LEU A 642 3.86 -24.17 -8.05
N THR A 643 4.55 -24.13 -9.19
CA THR A 643 4.64 -25.22 -10.17
C THR A 643 5.93 -26.02 -10.01
N ASP A 644 5.85 -27.35 -10.02
CA ASP A 644 7.03 -28.22 -10.02
C ASP A 644 7.59 -28.43 -11.45
N THR A 645 6.73 -28.32 -12.46
CA THR A 645 7.04 -28.52 -13.88
C THR A 645 7.83 -27.36 -14.44
N GLN A 646 9.07 -27.65 -14.86
CA GLN A 646 9.92 -26.65 -15.51
C GLN A 646 9.41 -26.32 -16.91
N ASN A 647 9.27 -25.03 -17.22
CA ASN A 647 8.74 -24.54 -18.49
C ASN A 647 7.30 -25.01 -18.74
N ASP A 648 6.45 -24.91 -17.72
CA ASP A 648 5.00 -25.11 -17.88
C ASP A 648 4.45 -24.01 -18.80
N VAL A 649 4.00 -24.41 -20.00
CA VAL A 649 3.58 -23.49 -21.07
C VAL A 649 2.27 -23.88 -21.74
N HIS A 650 1.85 -25.13 -21.60
CA HIS A 650 0.69 -25.69 -22.30
C HIS A 650 0.24 -26.99 -21.67
N ALA A 651 -1.02 -27.07 -21.28
CA ALA A 651 -1.68 -28.21 -20.65
C ALA A 651 -0.98 -28.76 -19.39
N GLY A 652 -0.11 -27.96 -18.76
CA GLY A 652 0.64 -28.37 -17.58
C GLY A 652 -0.07 -28.03 -16.28
N GLU A 653 0.69 -27.83 -15.20
CA GLU A 653 0.18 -27.68 -13.84
C GLU A 653 -0.75 -26.48 -13.69
N ILE A 654 -0.48 -25.37 -14.37
CA ILE A 654 -1.27 -24.14 -14.23
C ILE A 654 -2.70 -24.36 -14.73
N GLU A 655 -2.86 -24.64 -16.03
CA GLU A 655 -4.15 -24.86 -16.68
C GLU A 655 -4.89 -26.08 -16.12
N THR A 656 -4.14 -27.13 -15.76
CA THR A 656 -4.72 -28.30 -15.12
C THR A 656 -5.29 -27.95 -13.75
N SER A 657 -4.57 -27.15 -12.96
CA SER A 657 -5.01 -26.76 -11.62
C SER A 657 -6.19 -25.79 -11.66
N THR A 658 -6.20 -24.82 -12.59
CA THR A 658 -7.35 -23.90 -12.77
C THR A 658 -8.59 -24.68 -13.20
N THR A 659 -8.43 -25.59 -14.17
CA THR A 659 -9.54 -26.43 -14.63
C THR A 659 -10.02 -27.39 -13.55
N LEU A 660 -9.13 -28.01 -12.77
CA LEU A 660 -9.53 -28.85 -11.62
C LEU A 660 -10.29 -28.06 -10.55
N ALA A 661 -9.91 -26.80 -10.33
CA ALA A 661 -10.57 -25.96 -9.33
C ALA A 661 -11.99 -25.55 -9.76
N ILE A 662 -12.24 -25.40 -11.07
CA ILE A 662 -13.48 -24.80 -11.58
C ILE A 662 -14.39 -25.81 -12.30
N ARG A 663 -13.82 -26.74 -13.06
CA ARG A 663 -14.49 -27.76 -13.89
C ARG A 663 -13.85 -29.15 -13.72
N PRO A 664 -13.72 -29.69 -12.48
CA PRO A 664 -13.04 -30.96 -12.23
C PRO A 664 -13.64 -32.14 -12.99
N GLU A 665 -14.93 -32.09 -13.33
CA GLU A 665 -15.63 -33.12 -14.10
C GLU A 665 -15.14 -33.27 -15.55
N LEU A 666 -14.47 -32.25 -16.08
CA LEU A 666 -13.88 -32.27 -17.42
C LEU A 666 -12.41 -32.71 -17.42
N VAL A 667 -11.80 -32.90 -16.24
CA VAL A 667 -10.40 -33.28 -16.11
C VAL A 667 -10.27 -34.79 -15.89
N HIS A 668 -9.59 -35.46 -16.80
CA HIS A 668 -9.29 -36.89 -16.73
C HIS A 668 -7.86 -37.11 -16.25
N MET A 669 -7.59 -36.84 -14.97
CA MET A 669 -6.24 -36.95 -14.40
C MET A 669 -5.61 -38.35 -14.54
N ASP A 670 -6.42 -39.40 -14.69
CA ASP A 670 -5.94 -40.75 -15.00
C ASP A 670 -5.28 -40.87 -16.39
N ARG A 671 -5.50 -39.88 -17.26
CA ARG A 671 -4.92 -39.77 -18.60
C ARG A 671 -3.77 -38.76 -18.67
N ALA A 672 -3.49 -38.04 -17.59
CA ALA A 672 -2.39 -37.09 -17.56
C ALA A 672 -1.06 -37.84 -17.70
N VAL A 673 -0.17 -37.34 -18.56
CA VAL A 673 1.14 -37.95 -18.82
C VAL A 673 2.21 -37.00 -18.31
N ASP A 674 3.00 -37.46 -17.34
CA ASP A 674 4.17 -36.73 -16.85
C ASP A 674 5.27 -36.72 -17.93
N SER A 675 5.33 -35.63 -18.69
CA SER A 675 6.31 -35.43 -19.76
C SER A 675 6.63 -33.96 -19.92
N THR A 676 7.91 -33.64 -20.04
CA THR A 676 8.40 -32.29 -20.31
C THR A 676 9.17 -32.25 -21.62
N LEU A 677 8.93 -31.21 -22.43
CA LEU A 677 9.66 -31.00 -23.67
C LEU A 677 11.11 -30.61 -23.37
N GLN A 678 12.06 -31.41 -23.87
CA GLN A 678 13.49 -31.10 -23.79
C GLN A 678 13.97 -30.44 -25.08
N PHE A 679 14.39 -29.19 -24.99
CA PHE A 679 15.03 -28.52 -26.12
C PHE A 679 16.42 -29.08 -26.40
N SER A 680 16.72 -29.31 -27.67
CA SER A 680 18.05 -29.75 -28.13
C SER A 680 19.13 -28.67 -27.97
N ASN A 681 18.75 -27.40 -27.73
CA ASN A 681 19.65 -26.27 -27.60
C ASN A 681 19.53 -25.60 -26.23
N ARG A 682 20.62 -25.58 -25.46
CA ARG A 682 20.72 -24.96 -24.13
C ARG A 682 20.46 -23.44 -24.10
N TYR A 683 20.46 -22.77 -25.25
CA TYR A 683 20.18 -21.34 -25.37
C TYR A 683 18.71 -21.03 -25.64
N LEU A 684 17.87 -22.05 -25.84
CA LEU A 684 16.43 -21.91 -26.06
C LEU A 684 15.69 -22.58 -24.90
N ASN A 685 14.81 -21.83 -24.25
CA ASN A 685 13.83 -22.36 -23.31
C ASN A 685 12.58 -21.48 -23.35
N PHE A 686 11.51 -21.90 -22.68
CA PHE A 686 10.28 -21.09 -22.60
C PHE A 686 10.31 -20.08 -21.44
N SER A 687 11.47 -19.79 -20.84
CA SER A 687 11.58 -18.77 -19.80
C SER A 687 11.63 -17.36 -20.39
N SER A 688 11.18 -16.37 -19.60
CA SER A 688 11.22 -14.93 -19.94
C SER A 688 12.62 -14.36 -20.25
N LYS A 689 13.71 -15.11 -19.96
CA LYS A 689 15.10 -14.67 -20.19
C LYS A 689 15.69 -15.09 -21.54
N ASN A 690 15.26 -16.23 -22.09
CA ASN A 690 15.79 -16.79 -23.35
C ASN A 690 14.66 -17.18 -24.33
N HIS A 691 13.53 -16.49 -24.23
CA HIS A 691 12.34 -16.71 -25.06
C HIS A 691 12.64 -16.51 -26.56
N VAL A 692 12.11 -17.43 -27.39
CA VAL A 692 12.01 -17.24 -28.84
C VAL A 692 10.59 -16.77 -29.16
N PRO A 693 10.39 -15.54 -29.66
CA PRO A 693 9.08 -14.99 -30.00
C PRO A 693 8.43 -15.58 -31.25
N TRP A 694 8.99 -16.67 -31.82
CA TRP A 694 8.51 -17.26 -33.08
C TRP A 694 8.67 -18.78 -33.11
N TYR A 695 7.66 -19.41 -33.69
CA TYR A 695 7.47 -20.81 -34.07
C TYR A 695 8.69 -21.73 -33.96
N VAL A 696 8.61 -22.69 -33.04
CA VAL A 696 9.32 -23.97 -33.18
C VAL A 696 8.28 -24.99 -33.63
N GLN A 697 8.42 -25.49 -34.86
CA GLN A 697 7.73 -26.71 -35.26
C GLN A 697 8.30 -27.83 -34.37
N THR A 698 7.50 -28.34 -33.43
CA THR A 698 7.92 -29.44 -32.55
C THR A 698 8.07 -30.73 -33.33
#